data_AF-A0A0C9LRU2-F1
#
_entry.id   AF-A0A0C9LRU2-F1
#
_cell.length_a   1.000
_cell.length_b   1.000
_cell.length_c   1.000
_cell.angle_alpha   90.00
_cell.angle_beta   90.00
_cell.angle_gamma   90.00
#
_symmetry.space_group_name_H-M   'P 1'
#
loop_
_entity.id
_entity.type
_entity.pdbx_description
1 polymer ?
#
loop_
_entity_poly.entity_id
_entity_poly.type
_entity_poly.pdbx_seq_one_letter_code
_entity_poly.pdbx_strand_id
1 'polypeptide(L)'
;MSTKIPVNCTGKCHRPKSRFVCISDTHAKTDFDIPDGDVLIHAGDITRKSTFQEFVETIQWLSTLPHKIKIITGGNHDHFLDDRFGFVERKQDILALMEKHKLTYLEHERFQLPASMGSLMLFVSPYAPIHLGGAFMLDDMSTVWDDIPPVDILVTHTPPYGYGDKIVRGRHVGCQYLRDRIDQVIQPKVSVCGHIHEAHGYTFNQDGRLFINASLCDHRYRGNQLPITFDLHPSDIFSFFFLSLFIIVYTYQMLDHLKPQHKKRKQQNWLRFIIYFVVVFVLYQFSKAIYHAAFPTTQNTPAHDHDLIYRSHSYKNKNTKQQTILTFEHDNHTYFDFPWYQKQHTRPQYKPNSTLTTLHMSIKEREIYQQKAILQAKKLAFRRFAPEDYAGIRGSSLLTAEETSEFRRKVECWTRGKWVKEDDAYSLKHIQDPLYSSCDRQFYKTHDASEKREAAKYRWVPESDSCPLSTKVESKKWCRSLKGRNMLLVGDLVHYQYHELLLDAFRDDPTVCFGELNCKDHTICKAPKDTRLRYVRNDILSTIRKFQNRDGGHPLANVVEWPFVTSNILSSYPILLLSRSAVLGDDDILFTRRLIHTLKVVRETSPDALVIYKSSFVGHPFCDDAKAPLDKALSDPELRKLPYGWSESKRRNAIAKAVVEAAGGLYVDLAAMVDLRPDGHVGGQDCSRYCIPGPLDATVQVLYNVFLSLLA
;
A
#
# COMPACT_ATOMS: atom_id res chain seq x y z
N MET A 1 2.06 31.34 28.10
CA MET A 1 2.95 30.79 29.16
C MET A 1 3.48 29.45 28.66
N SER A 2 4.75 29.10 28.87
CA SER A 2 5.34 27.84 28.38
C SER A 2 6.09 27.09 29.47
N THR A 3 6.22 25.77 29.33
CA THR A 3 7.08 24.97 30.20
C THR A 3 8.50 25.07 29.66
N LYS A 4 9.33 25.88 30.33
CA LYS A 4 10.74 26.08 29.97
C LYS A 4 11.62 25.04 30.66
N ILE A 5 12.45 24.33 29.90
CA ILE A 5 13.39 23.35 30.43
C ILE A 5 14.65 24.10 30.95
N PRO A 6 15.04 23.95 32.22
CA PRO A 6 16.26 24.55 32.75
C PRO A 6 17.48 23.81 32.20
N VAL A 7 18.28 24.48 31.38
CA VAL A 7 19.55 23.93 30.86
C VAL A 7 20.69 24.40 31.77
N ASN A 8 21.34 23.46 32.46
CA ASN A 8 22.51 23.73 33.31
C ASN A 8 23.72 24.08 32.42
N CYS A 9 23.93 25.36 32.13
CA CYS A 9 25.19 25.84 31.59
C CYS A 9 26.15 26.17 32.75
N THR A 10 27.07 25.25 33.06
CA THR A 10 28.21 25.54 33.92
C THR A 10 29.26 26.34 33.13
N GLY A 11 28.99 27.63 32.92
CA GLY A 11 29.95 28.57 32.29
C GLY A 11 29.27 29.71 31.52
N LYS A 12 29.87 30.90 31.55
CA LYS A 12 29.44 32.07 30.76
C LYS A 12 29.57 31.78 29.25
N CYS A 13 28.54 31.25 28.62
CA CYS A 13 28.48 31.08 27.16
C CYS A 13 27.94 32.34 26.46
N HIS A 14 28.82 33.16 25.90
CA HIS A 14 28.51 34.35 25.08
C HIS A 14 28.17 34.04 23.60
N ARG A 15 27.48 32.93 23.29
CA ARG A 15 27.15 32.55 21.89
C ARG A 15 25.64 32.40 21.68
N PRO A 16 25.10 32.72 20.47
CA PRO A 16 23.67 32.72 20.23
C PRO A 16 23.07 31.32 20.45
N LYS A 17 21.98 31.28 21.21
CA LYS A 17 21.15 30.09 21.48
C LYS A 17 20.02 30.07 20.46
N SER A 18 19.72 28.90 19.90
CA SER A 18 18.47 28.70 19.16
C SER A 18 17.40 28.20 20.12
N ARG A 19 16.29 28.92 20.21
CA ARG A 19 15.13 28.49 21.00
C ARG A 19 14.19 27.64 20.16
N PHE A 20 13.94 26.43 20.63
CA PHE A 20 12.96 25.51 20.05
C PHE A 20 11.66 25.56 20.85
N VAL A 21 10.54 25.55 20.13
CA VAL A 21 9.19 25.47 20.67
C VAL A 21 8.55 24.20 20.13
N CYS A 22 8.20 23.28 21.01
CA CYS A 22 7.67 21.97 20.67
C CYS A 22 6.19 21.89 21.02
N ILE A 23 5.40 21.46 20.04
CA ILE A 23 3.97 21.19 20.14
C ILE A 23 3.64 19.89 19.38
N SER A 24 2.48 19.31 19.67
CA SER A 24 1.94 18.13 19.00
C SER A 24 0.46 17.99 19.34
N ASP A 25 -0.27 17.15 18.60
CA ASP A 25 -1.65 16.72 18.94
C ASP A 25 -2.60 17.92 19.12
N THR A 26 -2.50 18.90 18.22
CA THR A 26 -3.37 20.09 18.21
C THR A 26 -4.80 19.72 17.83
N HIS A 27 -4.97 18.69 16.99
CA HIS A 27 -6.27 18.16 16.56
C HIS A 27 -7.22 19.27 16.07
N ALA A 28 -6.72 20.09 15.16
CA ALA A 28 -7.40 21.24 14.56
C ALA A 28 -7.79 22.38 15.52
N LYS A 29 -7.24 22.41 16.75
CA LYS A 29 -7.37 23.57 17.62
C LYS A 29 -6.28 24.58 17.30
N THR A 30 -6.64 25.86 17.37
CA THR A 30 -5.79 26.98 16.94
C THR A 30 -5.72 28.09 18.00
N ASP A 31 -6.30 27.87 19.17
CA ASP A 31 -6.40 28.83 20.27
C ASP A 31 -5.34 28.57 21.37
N PHE A 32 -4.12 28.21 20.96
CA PHE A 32 -3.01 28.00 21.88
C PHE A 32 -2.11 29.25 21.98
N ASP A 33 -1.72 29.57 23.22
CA ASP A 33 -0.72 30.60 23.50
C ASP A 33 0.70 30.04 23.26
N ILE A 34 1.18 30.17 22.01
CA ILE A 34 2.50 29.69 21.61
C ILE A 34 3.57 30.75 21.92
N PRO A 35 4.57 30.44 22.76
CA PRO A 35 5.64 31.39 23.10
C PRO A 35 6.53 31.70 21.89
N ASP A 36 7.22 32.84 21.94
CA ASP A 36 8.25 33.17 20.95
C ASP A 36 9.43 32.18 20.96
N GLY A 37 9.94 31.88 19.78
CA GLY A 37 11.15 31.08 19.58
C GLY A 37 11.68 31.18 18.14
N ASP A 38 12.84 30.56 17.89
CA ASP A 38 13.45 30.56 16.57
C ASP A 38 12.88 29.45 15.66
N VAL A 39 12.69 28.26 16.24
CA VAL A 39 12.24 27.06 15.52
C VAL A 39 11.00 26.47 16.21
N LEU A 40 9.89 26.36 15.49
CA LEU A 40 8.70 25.63 15.92
C LEU A 40 8.76 24.20 15.39
N ILE A 41 8.47 23.20 16.23
CA ILE A 41 8.32 21.80 15.86
C ILE A 41 6.91 21.34 16.21
N HIS A 42 6.16 20.85 15.22
CA HIS A 42 4.86 20.18 15.42
C HIS A 42 4.99 18.67 15.14
N ALA A 43 4.95 17.84 16.18
CA ALA A 43 5.27 16.41 16.13
C ALA A 43 4.08 15.49 15.77
N GLY A 44 3.22 15.92 14.84
CA GLY A 44 2.09 15.13 14.36
C GLY A 44 0.72 15.46 14.97
N ASP A 45 -0.31 14.86 14.39
CA ASP A 45 -1.73 15.05 14.72
C ASP A 45 -2.19 16.50 14.60
N ILE A 46 -1.96 17.03 13.39
CA ILE A 46 -2.42 18.35 12.95
C ILE A 46 -3.95 18.41 12.98
N THR A 47 -4.59 17.33 12.55
CA THR A 47 -6.04 17.22 12.41
C THR A 47 -6.66 16.26 13.42
N ARG A 48 -7.99 16.32 13.56
CA ARG A 48 -8.75 15.34 14.36
C ARG A 48 -9.40 14.27 13.49
N LYS A 49 -9.91 14.66 12.33
CA LYS A 49 -10.66 13.79 11.42
C LYS A 49 -10.05 13.74 10.02
N SER A 50 -8.93 14.41 9.80
CA SER A 50 -8.29 14.56 8.50
C SER A 50 -9.18 15.23 7.45
N THR A 51 -10.00 16.21 7.83
CA THR A 51 -10.72 16.99 6.82
C THR A 51 -9.81 18.05 6.22
N PHE A 52 -10.02 18.39 4.94
CA PHE A 52 -9.24 19.45 4.29
C PHE A 52 -9.38 20.80 5.01
N GLN A 53 -10.56 21.10 5.54
CA GLN A 53 -10.80 22.33 6.30
C GLN A 53 -9.97 22.39 7.60
N GLU A 54 -9.88 21.28 8.34
CA GLU A 54 -9.02 21.19 9.54
C GLU A 54 -7.54 21.47 9.21
N PHE A 55 -7.04 20.97 8.06
CA PHE A 55 -5.70 21.31 7.58
C PHE A 55 -5.56 22.81 7.26
N VAL A 56 -6.52 23.38 6.52
CA VAL A 56 -6.49 24.80 6.15
C VAL A 56 -6.44 25.70 7.37
N GLU A 57 -7.32 25.47 8.35
CA GLU A 57 -7.40 26.28 9.57
C GLU A 57 -6.12 26.19 10.39
N THR A 58 -5.59 24.98 10.57
CA THR A 58 -4.37 24.75 11.36
C THR A 58 -3.14 25.32 10.67
N ILE A 59 -3.01 25.14 9.35
CA ILE A 59 -1.89 25.71 8.57
C ILE A 59 -1.93 27.23 8.59
N GLN A 60 -3.11 27.84 8.42
CA GLN A 60 -3.26 29.29 8.49
C GLN A 60 -2.86 29.81 9.87
N TRP A 61 -3.33 29.17 10.95
CA TRP A 61 -2.92 29.52 12.30
C TRP A 61 -1.40 29.39 12.51
N LEU A 62 -0.80 28.25 12.16
CA LEU A 62 0.65 28.03 12.25
C LEU A 62 1.45 29.09 11.48
N SER A 63 0.91 29.57 10.35
CA SER A 63 1.55 30.61 9.54
C SER A 63 1.60 31.98 10.23
N THR A 64 0.69 32.25 11.17
CA THR A 64 0.67 33.50 11.94
C THR A 64 1.75 33.56 13.01
N LEU A 65 2.33 32.41 13.39
CA LEU A 65 3.30 32.34 14.49
C LEU A 65 4.66 32.95 14.08
N PRO A 66 5.35 33.67 14.99
CA PRO A 66 6.51 34.51 14.64
C PRO A 66 7.82 33.73 14.39
N HIS A 67 7.82 32.41 14.60
CA HIS A 67 8.98 31.55 14.45
C HIS A 67 9.59 31.63 13.05
N LYS A 68 10.93 31.63 12.97
CA LYS A 68 11.65 31.75 11.69
C LYS A 68 11.54 30.49 10.85
N ILE A 69 11.60 29.33 11.50
CA ILE A 69 11.48 28.01 10.87
C ILE A 69 10.33 27.29 11.56
N LYS A 70 9.41 26.69 10.78
CA LYS A 70 8.32 25.85 11.29
C LYS A 70 8.44 24.47 10.66
N ILE A 71 8.75 23.47 11.46
CA ILE A 71 8.89 22.08 11.05
C ILE A 71 7.65 21.31 11.48
N ILE A 72 6.96 20.73 10.52
CA ILE A 72 5.67 20.05 10.72
C ILE A 72 5.80 18.61 10.22
N THR A 73 5.25 17.65 10.96
CA THR A 73 5.07 16.28 10.47
C THR A 73 3.66 15.80 10.76
N GLY A 74 3.25 14.70 10.13
CA GLY A 74 1.94 14.07 10.35
C GLY A 74 1.91 13.20 11.60
N GLY A 75 0.71 12.85 12.03
CA GLY A 75 0.46 11.81 13.04
C GLY A 75 -0.64 10.85 12.61
N ASN A 76 -1.13 10.02 13.52
CA ASN A 76 -2.08 8.98 13.17
C ASN A 76 -3.49 9.48 12.80
N HIS A 77 -3.83 10.74 13.06
CA HIS A 77 -5.07 11.36 12.61
C HIS A 77 -4.96 11.99 11.22
N ASP A 78 -3.77 12.13 10.65
CA ASP A 78 -3.52 12.88 9.42
C ASP A 78 -3.59 12.00 8.15
N HIS A 79 -4.70 11.28 7.96
CA HIS A 79 -4.95 10.38 6.82
C HIS A 79 -4.67 10.98 5.44
N PHE A 80 -4.96 12.26 5.20
CA PHE A 80 -4.67 12.89 3.90
C PHE A 80 -3.18 13.05 3.62
N LEU A 81 -2.32 12.99 4.64
CA LEU A 81 -0.88 13.06 4.47
C LEU A 81 -0.23 11.68 4.23
N ASP A 82 -0.92 10.59 4.56
CA ASP A 82 -0.40 9.23 4.41
C ASP A 82 -0.81 8.63 3.06
N ASP A 83 0.19 8.39 2.18
CA ASP A 83 -0.04 7.87 0.84
C ASP A 83 -0.73 6.50 0.83
N ARG A 84 -0.65 5.73 1.93
CA ARG A 84 -1.31 4.43 2.06
C ARG A 84 -2.84 4.55 2.09
N PHE A 85 -3.36 5.74 2.41
CA PHE A 85 -4.79 6.06 2.40
C PHE A 85 -5.29 6.55 1.02
N GLY A 86 -4.40 6.79 0.06
CA GLY A 86 -4.75 7.04 -1.34
C GLY A 86 -5.24 8.47 -1.65
N PHE A 87 -4.98 9.43 -0.77
CA PHE A 87 -5.41 10.83 -0.92
C PHE A 87 -4.34 11.73 -1.60
N VAL A 88 -3.69 11.24 -2.66
CA VAL A 88 -2.49 11.87 -3.26
C VAL A 88 -2.75 13.33 -3.68
N GLU A 89 -3.86 13.64 -4.36
CA GLU A 89 -4.20 15.02 -4.74
C GLU A 89 -4.43 15.91 -3.52
N ARG A 90 -5.12 15.41 -2.49
CA ARG A 90 -5.34 16.17 -1.25
C ARG A 90 -4.05 16.40 -0.49
N LYS A 91 -3.15 15.41 -0.45
CA LYS A 91 -1.80 15.57 0.08
C LYS A 91 -1.09 16.70 -0.64
N GLN A 92 -1.08 16.69 -1.98
CA GLN A 92 -0.45 17.73 -2.78
C GLN A 92 -1.05 19.12 -2.51
N ASP A 93 -2.37 19.25 -2.41
CA ASP A 93 -3.04 20.51 -2.05
C ASP A 93 -2.59 21.01 -0.67
N ILE A 94 -2.50 20.11 0.32
CA ILE A 94 -2.07 20.42 1.69
C ILE A 94 -0.59 20.83 1.71
N LEU A 95 0.28 20.08 1.01
CA LEU A 95 1.71 20.39 0.93
C LEU A 95 1.95 21.73 0.22
N ALA A 96 1.25 22.00 -0.88
CA ALA A 96 1.30 23.29 -1.57
C ALA A 96 0.80 24.43 -0.67
N LEU A 97 -0.21 24.17 0.17
CA LEU A 97 -0.68 25.15 1.15
C LEU A 97 0.38 25.40 2.25
N MET A 98 1.02 24.35 2.77
CA MET A 98 2.12 24.47 3.73
C MET A 98 3.29 25.26 3.14
N GLU A 99 3.70 24.93 1.91
CA GLU A 99 4.78 25.64 1.20
C GLU A 99 4.44 27.11 0.98
N LYS A 100 3.23 27.41 0.51
CA LYS A 100 2.72 28.79 0.35
C LYS A 100 2.83 29.59 1.65
N HIS A 101 2.61 28.95 2.79
CA HIS A 101 2.69 29.55 4.12
C HIS A 101 4.07 29.41 4.79
N LYS A 102 5.10 28.97 4.06
CA LYS A 102 6.48 28.78 4.54
C LYS A 102 6.57 27.83 5.75
N LEU A 103 5.72 26.80 5.76
CA LEU A 103 5.81 25.68 6.70
C LEU A 103 6.56 24.54 6.03
N THR A 104 7.57 24.01 6.71
CA THR A 104 8.36 22.88 6.23
C THR A 104 7.72 21.59 6.71
N TYR A 105 7.02 20.88 5.82
CA TYR A 105 6.56 19.52 6.10
C TYR A 105 7.71 18.53 5.88
N LEU A 106 7.89 17.60 6.81
CA LEU A 106 8.87 16.54 6.71
C LEU A 106 8.25 15.16 6.97
N GLU A 107 8.53 14.20 6.10
CA GLU A 107 8.02 12.83 6.16
C GLU A 107 9.15 11.80 6.12
N HIS A 108 9.66 11.46 7.31
CA HIS A 108 10.75 10.49 7.47
C HIS A 108 12.04 10.91 6.74
N GLU A 109 12.51 12.11 7.04
CA GLU A 109 13.64 12.73 6.37
C GLU A 109 14.49 13.61 7.29
N ARG A 110 15.67 13.99 6.79
CA ARG A 110 16.62 14.85 7.51
C ARG A 110 16.40 16.31 7.16
N PHE A 111 16.61 17.16 8.16
CA PHE A 111 16.61 18.61 7.96
C PHE A 111 17.78 19.24 8.70
N GLN A 112 18.60 20.01 7.99
CA GLN A 112 19.71 20.74 8.57
C GLN A 112 19.30 22.19 8.80
N LEU A 113 19.45 22.68 10.03
CA LEU A 113 19.25 24.10 10.31
C LEU A 113 20.30 24.97 9.60
N PRO A 114 20.00 26.24 9.30
CA PRO A 114 20.98 27.17 8.79
C PRO A 114 22.19 27.32 9.72
N ALA A 115 23.35 27.69 9.17
CA ALA A 115 24.58 27.90 9.95
C ALA A 115 24.42 28.96 11.06
N SER A 116 23.55 29.96 10.84
CA SER A 116 23.19 30.97 11.85
C SER A 116 22.47 30.39 13.09
N MET A 117 21.97 29.17 13.00
CA MET A 117 21.31 28.39 14.05
C MET A 117 22.10 27.12 14.43
N GLY A 118 23.41 27.10 14.12
CA GLY A 118 24.32 26.05 14.58
C GLY A 118 24.35 24.77 13.75
N SER A 119 23.74 24.76 12.56
CA SER A 119 23.77 23.61 11.63
C SER A 119 23.31 22.28 12.23
N LEU A 120 22.44 22.34 13.25
CA LEU A 120 21.92 21.16 13.94
C LEU A 120 21.17 20.25 12.96
N MET A 121 21.42 18.94 13.07
CA MET A 121 20.76 17.93 12.26
C MET A 121 19.51 17.42 12.95
N LEU A 122 18.37 17.54 12.29
CA LEU A 122 17.11 16.94 12.69
C LEU A 122 16.81 15.71 11.83
N PHE A 123 16.17 14.71 12.43
CA PHE A 123 15.45 13.67 11.70
C PHE A 123 13.98 13.71 12.14
N VAL A 124 13.05 13.79 11.18
CA VAL A 124 11.63 14.02 11.47
C VAL A 124 10.78 12.94 10.81
N SER A 125 9.93 12.27 11.58
CA SER A 125 9.15 11.14 11.10
C SER A 125 7.75 11.04 11.71
N PRO A 126 6.70 10.81 10.90
CA PRO A 126 5.32 10.68 11.41
C PRO A 126 4.98 9.26 11.90
N TYR A 127 5.87 8.28 11.68
CA TYR A 127 5.55 6.87 11.87
C TYR A 127 5.39 6.47 13.33
N ALA A 128 4.48 5.52 13.57
CA ALA A 128 4.19 4.94 14.88
C ALA A 128 3.90 3.42 14.77
N PRO A 129 4.09 2.63 15.85
CA PRO A 129 3.60 1.27 15.91
C PRO A 129 2.07 1.22 15.83
N ILE A 130 1.52 0.11 15.32
CA ILE A 130 0.07 -0.08 15.30
C ILE A 130 -0.50 -0.23 16.73
N HIS A 131 -1.48 0.62 17.07
CA HIS A 131 -2.22 0.51 18.32
C HIS A 131 -3.73 0.29 18.06
N LEU A 132 -4.42 1.29 17.50
CA LEU A 132 -5.84 1.24 17.15
C LEU A 132 -6.12 1.52 15.66
N GLY A 133 -5.05 1.60 14.85
CA GLY A 133 -5.10 2.01 13.44
C GLY A 133 -5.06 3.53 13.27
N GLY A 134 -4.69 3.98 12.06
CA GLY A 134 -4.54 5.40 11.72
C GLY A 134 -3.48 5.62 10.65
N ALA A 135 -3.28 6.88 10.25
CA ALA A 135 -2.17 7.30 9.41
C ALA A 135 -0.82 6.96 10.04
N PHE A 136 0.18 6.75 9.22
CA PHE A 136 1.58 6.46 9.61
C PHE A 136 1.79 5.34 10.65
N MET A 137 0.78 4.50 10.94
CA MET A 137 0.92 3.34 11.82
C MET A 137 1.42 2.11 11.05
N LEU A 138 2.43 1.41 11.56
CA LEU A 138 3.04 0.21 10.96
C LEU A 138 3.17 -0.93 11.97
N ASP A 139 3.10 -2.16 11.47
CA ASP A 139 3.28 -3.37 12.30
C ASP A 139 4.76 -3.63 12.62
N ASP A 140 5.64 -3.34 11.67
CA ASP A 140 7.08 -3.56 11.77
C ASP A 140 7.81 -2.22 11.68
N MET A 141 8.37 -1.80 12.81
CA MET A 141 9.08 -0.54 12.91
C MET A 141 10.54 -0.64 12.49
N SER A 142 11.08 -1.84 12.26
CA SER A 142 12.45 -2.00 11.75
C SER A 142 12.63 -1.33 10.40
N THR A 143 11.64 -1.46 9.52
CA THR A 143 11.65 -0.85 8.18
C THR A 143 11.67 0.67 8.17
N VAL A 144 11.48 1.31 9.33
CA VAL A 144 11.49 2.77 9.48
C VAL A 144 12.66 3.22 10.34
N TRP A 145 12.84 2.61 11.51
CA TRP A 145 13.86 3.06 12.46
C TRP A 145 15.28 2.62 12.09
N ASP A 146 15.43 1.66 11.16
CA ASP A 146 16.74 1.20 10.75
C ASP A 146 17.55 2.20 9.93
N ASP A 147 16.88 3.08 9.21
CA ASP A 147 17.49 4.04 8.28
C ASP A 147 17.86 5.38 8.94
N ILE A 148 17.49 5.56 10.22
CA ILE A 148 17.78 6.79 10.97
C ILE A 148 19.25 6.78 11.43
N PRO A 149 20.07 7.74 10.98
CA PRO A 149 21.47 7.85 11.41
C PRO A 149 21.57 8.63 12.74
N PRO A 150 22.78 8.84 13.26
CA PRO A 150 23.00 9.84 14.30
C PRO A 150 22.51 11.24 13.89
N VAL A 151 21.76 11.90 14.78
CA VAL A 151 21.25 13.27 14.61
C VAL A 151 21.26 14.03 15.94
N ASP A 152 21.20 15.37 15.91
CA ASP A 152 21.15 16.17 17.15
C ASP A 152 19.73 16.13 17.78
N ILE A 153 18.70 16.21 16.95
CA ILE A 153 17.29 16.22 17.37
C ILE A 153 16.51 15.17 16.58
N LEU A 154 15.82 14.28 17.28
CA LEU A 154 14.91 13.31 16.71
C LEU A 154 13.47 13.77 16.97
N VAL A 155 12.65 13.87 15.93
CA VAL A 155 11.22 14.17 16.04
C VAL A 155 10.44 12.99 15.50
N THR A 156 9.64 12.35 16.35
CA THR A 156 8.78 11.22 15.98
C THR A 156 7.38 11.44 16.51
N HIS A 157 6.33 11.06 15.78
CA HIS A 157 4.98 11.15 16.37
C HIS A 157 4.84 10.21 17.57
N THR A 158 5.29 8.96 17.44
CA THR A 158 5.31 7.99 18.55
C THR A 158 6.39 8.29 19.59
N PRO A 159 6.11 8.10 20.89
CA PRO A 159 7.16 8.15 21.91
C PRO A 159 7.99 6.86 21.97
N PRO A 160 9.28 6.92 22.33
CA PRO A 160 10.06 5.73 22.65
C PRO A 160 9.61 5.11 23.98
N TYR A 161 9.74 3.80 24.12
CA TYR A 161 9.37 3.11 25.36
C TYR A 161 10.10 3.67 26.58
N GLY A 162 9.34 3.97 27.64
CA GLY A 162 9.86 4.47 28.91
C GLY A 162 10.01 6.00 29.02
N TYR A 163 9.80 6.75 27.94
CA TYR A 163 9.85 8.22 27.96
C TYR A 163 8.65 8.84 27.24
N GLY A 164 7.87 9.65 27.94
CA GLY A 164 6.73 10.35 27.34
C GLY A 164 5.63 9.41 26.84
N ASP A 165 5.52 8.19 27.37
CA ASP A 165 4.67 7.13 26.83
C ASP A 165 3.78 6.44 27.89
N LYS A 166 3.66 7.04 29.08
CA LYS A 166 2.92 6.44 30.20
C LYS A 166 1.45 6.88 30.18
N ILE A 167 0.54 5.91 30.00
CA ILE A 167 -0.91 6.17 30.06
C ILE A 167 -1.42 6.25 31.52
N VAL A 168 -2.64 6.75 31.73
CA VAL A 168 -3.28 6.90 33.08
C VAL A 168 -3.23 5.62 33.93
N ARG A 169 -3.35 4.44 33.29
CA ARG A 169 -3.28 3.13 33.97
C ARG A 169 -1.85 2.72 34.39
N GLY A 170 -0.88 3.60 34.22
CA GLY A 170 0.52 3.41 34.63
C GLY A 170 1.38 2.57 33.68
N ARG A 171 0.82 2.09 32.58
CA ARG A 171 1.54 1.26 31.59
C ARG A 171 2.29 2.13 30.58
N HIS A 172 3.47 1.68 30.18
CA HIS A 172 4.25 2.23 29.08
C HIS A 172 3.76 1.63 27.76
N VAL A 173 3.49 2.48 26.76
CA VAL A 173 2.97 2.06 25.45
C VAL A 173 3.86 2.52 24.28
N GLY A 174 5.00 3.14 24.58
CA GLY A 174 5.92 3.64 23.57
C GLY A 174 6.61 2.51 22.79
N CYS A 175 7.25 2.88 21.70
CA CYS A 175 7.93 1.93 20.82
C CYS A 175 9.26 1.47 21.45
N GLN A 176 9.35 0.18 21.82
CA GLN A 176 10.59 -0.42 22.34
C GLN A 176 11.71 -0.38 21.30
N TYR A 177 11.41 -0.70 20.03
CA TYR A 177 12.41 -0.69 18.98
C TYR A 177 13.00 0.71 18.74
N LEU A 178 12.16 1.76 18.80
CA LEU A 178 12.64 3.15 18.73
C LEU A 178 13.57 3.47 19.89
N ARG A 179 13.22 3.02 21.10
CA ARG A 179 14.07 3.19 22.29
C ARG A 179 15.43 2.54 22.11
N ASP A 180 15.46 1.30 21.62
CA ASP A 180 16.70 0.58 21.38
C ASP A 180 17.57 1.28 20.33
N ARG A 181 16.96 1.76 19.23
CA ARG A 181 17.66 2.52 18.19
C ARG A 181 18.21 3.85 18.69
N ILE A 182 17.47 4.56 19.56
CA ILE A 182 17.91 5.79 20.22
C ILE A 182 19.16 5.54 21.06
N ASP A 183 19.17 4.48 21.87
CA ASP A 183 20.28 4.20 22.78
C ASP A 183 21.53 3.69 22.04
N GLN A 184 21.34 2.88 21.00
CA GLN A 184 22.44 2.18 20.32
C GLN A 184 23.05 2.98 19.16
N VAL A 185 22.23 3.68 18.35
CA VAL A 185 22.66 4.21 17.05
C VAL A 185 22.38 5.71 16.91
N ILE A 186 21.14 6.14 17.13
CA ILE A 186 20.71 7.51 16.79
C ILE A 186 21.28 8.53 17.80
N GLN A 187 21.24 8.19 19.08
CA GLN A 187 21.81 8.96 20.19
C GLN A 187 21.58 10.48 20.14
N PRO A 188 20.32 10.94 19.94
CA PRO A 188 20.04 12.37 19.83
C PRO A 188 20.22 13.08 21.17
N LYS A 189 20.54 14.37 21.13
CA LYS A 189 20.52 15.22 22.35
C LYS A 189 19.10 15.47 22.82
N VAL A 190 18.17 15.59 21.88
CA VAL A 190 16.75 15.83 22.15
C VAL A 190 15.88 14.88 21.31
N SER A 191 14.95 14.18 21.93
CA SER A 191 13.90 13.41 21.27
C SER A 191 12.54 14.02 21.59
N VAL A 192 11.81 14.46 20.55
CA VAL A 192 10.51 15.12 20.64
C VAL A 192 9.44 14.22 20.06
N CYS A 193 8.34 14.07 20.79
CA CYS A 193 7.19 13.26 20.38
C CYS A 193 5.85 13.83 20.83
N GLY A 194 4.77 13.12 20.54
CA GLY A 194 3.40 13.40 20.99
C GLY A 194 2.63 12.10 21.24
N HIS A 195 1.43 11.99 20.67
CA HIS A 195 0.57 10.80 20.60
C HIS A 195 -0.04 10.36 21.94
N ILE A 196 0.76 10.26 23.01
CA ILE A 196 0.30 9.83 24.33
C ILE A 196 0.01 11.08 25.18
N HIS A 197 -1.20 11.60 25.04
CA HIS A 197 -1.64 12.87 25.62
C HIS A 197 -1.42 12.97 27.14
N GLU A 198 -1.49 11.87 27.87
CA GLU A 198 -1.36 11.88 29.33
C GLU A 198 0.08 12.00 29.82
N ALA A 199 1.03 11.78 28.91
CA ALA A 199 2.45 11.78 29.21
C ALA A 199 3.15 13.09 28.78
N HIS A 200 2.38 14.15 28.50
CA HIS A 200 2.92 15.49 28.27
C HIS A 200 3.94 15.89 29.34
N GLY A 201 5.06 16.44 28.88
CA GLY A 201 6.16 16.85 29.74
C GLY A 201 7.51 16.48 29.16
N TYR A 202 8.51 16.48 30.02
CA TYR A 202 9.88 16.16 29.63
C TYR A 202 10.63 15.41 30.73
N THR A 203 11.63 14.64 30.31
CA THR A 203 12.52 13.88 31.21
C THR A 203 13.93 13.85 30.65
N PHE A 204 14.92 13.69 31.52
CA PHE A 204 16.30 13.39 31.11
C PHE A 204 16.61 11.92 31.38
N ASN A 205 17.37 11.28 30.48
CA ASN A 205 17.96 9.98 30.80
C ASN A 205 19.29 10.15 31.58
N GLN A 206 19.92 9.03 31.92
CA GLN A 206 21.18 9.01 32.68
C GLN A 206 22.35 9.65 31.91
N ASP A 207 22.30 9.66 30.58
CA ASP A 207 23.30 10.28 29.71
C ASP A 207 23.05 11.79 29.48
N GLY A 208 22.01 12.36 30.08
CA GLY A 208 21.62 13.75 29.89
C GLY A 208 20.88 14.05 28.58
N ARG A 209 20.42 13.05 27.83
CA ARG A 209 19.53 13.23 26.67
C ARG A 209 18.15 13.65 27.14
N LEU A 210 17.57 14.62 26.44
CA LEU A 210 16.27 15.18 26.74
C LEU A 210 15.16 14.49 25.93
N PHE A 211 14.13 13.99 26.59
CA PHE A 211 12.94 13.44 25.97
C PHE A 211 11.75 14.35 26.26
N ILE A 212 11.00 14.70 25.24
CA ILE A 212 9.87 15.63 25.30
C ILE A 212 8.65 14.96 24.68
N ASN A 213 7.56 14.87 25.42
CA ASN A 213 6.23 14.68 24.85
C ASN A 213 5.51 16.03 24.85
N ALA A 214 5.23 16.53 23.65
CA ALA A 214 4.75 17.87 23.38
C ALA A 214 3.24 17.93 23.06
N SER A 215 2.46 16.90 23.39
CA SER A 215 1.00 16.93 23.19
C SER A 215 0.39 18.17 23.86
N LEU A 216 -0.45 18.92 23.14
CA LEU A 216 -1.15 20.07 23.70
C LEU A 216 -2.56 19.73 24.18
N CYS A 217 -3.11 18.64 23.66
CA CYS A 217 -4.38 18.08 24.11
C CYS A 217 -4.17 17.06 25.22
N ASP A 218 -4.99 17.11 26.27
CA ASP A 218 -5.06 16.04 27.26
C ASP A 218 -5.83 14.80 26.73
N HIS A 219 -5.91 13.72 27.52
CA HIS A 219 -6.67 12.50 27.16
C HIS A 219 -8.14 12.72 26.83
N ARG A 220 -8.72 13.87 27.20
CA ARG A 220 -10.10 14.25 26.86
C ARG A 220 -10.15 15.16 25.63
N TYR A 221 -9.05 15.30 24.90
CA TYR A 221 -8.87 16.18 23.75
C TYR A 221 -9.10 17.66 24.08
N ARG A 222 -8.85 18.10 25.33
CA ARG A 222 -8.91 19.52 25.71
C ARG A 222 -7.54 20.14 25.52
N GLY A 223 -7.45 21.27 24.82
CA GLY A 223 -6.20 21.98 24.55
C GLY A 223 -5.71 22.79 25.76
N ASN A 224 -5.29 22.13 26.83
CA ASN A 224 -4.95 22.76 28.11
C ASN A 224 -3.51 22.52 28.56
N GLN A 225 -2.71 21.80 27.78
CA GLN A 225 -1.29 21.58 28.05
C GLN A 225 -0.46 22.69 27.38
N LEU A 226 0.68 23.01 27.99
CA LEU A 226 1.52 24.13 27.55
C LEU A 226 2.57 23.67 26.53
N PRO A 227 2.92 24.51 25.54
CA PRO A 227 4.08 24.28 24.69
C PRO A 227 5.36 24.12 25.52
N ILE A 228 6.25 23.23 25.07
CA ILE A 228 7.53 22.97 25.75
C ILE A 228 8.63 23.68 24.99
N THR A 229 9.52 24.36 25.72
CA THR A 229 10.63 25.11 25.13
C THR A 229 11.98 24.67 25.67
N PHE A 230 12.96 24.56 24.78
CA PHE A 230 14.36 24.29 25.12
C PHE A 230 15.30 25.13 24.26
N ASP A 231 16.51 25.38 24.77
CA ASP A 231 17.55 26.14 24.09
C ASP A 231 18.73 25.20 23.79
N LEU A 232 19.24 25.18 22.56
CA LEU A 232 20.49 24.47 22.20
C LEU A 232 21.58 25.43 21.73
N HIS A 233 22.84 25.10 22.03
CA HIS A 233 24.00 25.85 21.57
C HIS A 233 24.67 25.19 20.35
N PRO A 234 25.16 26.00 19.39
CA PRO A 234 25.98 25.53 18.27
C PRO A 234 27.25 24.75 18.68
N SER A 235 27.74 24.94 19.91
CA SER A 235 28.99 24.35 20.41
C SER A 235 28.84 23.05 21.22
N ASP A 236 27.61 22.56 21.45
CA ASP A 236 27.39 21.27 22.13
C ASP A 236 27.82 20.06 21.27
N ILE A 237 28.49 20.30 20.15
CA ILE A 237 28.99 19.33 19.17
C ILE A 237 30.50 19.02 19.38
N PHE A 238 31.24 19.81 20.17
CA PHE A 238 32.71 19.68 20.28
C PHE A 238 33.25 18.96 21.53
N SER A 239 32.41 18.63 22.54
CA SER A 239 32.93 18.05 23.80
C SER A 239 33.39 16.59 23.72
N PHE A 240 32.94 15.81 22.74
CA PHE A 240 33.35 14.40 22.64
C PHE A 240 34.78 14.19 22.12
N PHE A 241 35.31 15.14 21.33
CA PHE A 241 36.69 15.10 20.86
C PHE A 241 37.69 15.41 21.98
N PHE A 242 37.33 16.27 22.93
CA PHE A 242 38.19 16.55 24.08
C PHE A 242 38.17 15.44 25.12
N LEU A 243 37.05 14.74 25.33
CA LEU A 243 36.98 13.63 26.30
C LEU A 243 37.78 12.41 25.84
N SER A 244 37.77 12.12 24.53
CA SER A 244 38.58 11.05 23.94
C SER A 244 40.08 11.40 23.91
N LEU A 245 40.44 12.67 23.65
CA LEU A 245 41.81 13.13 23.82
C LEU A 245 42.26 13.10 25.29
N PHE A 246 41.36 13.43 26.24
CA PHE A 246 41.65 13.36 27.67
C PHE A 246 41.87 11.92 28.12
N ILE A 247 41.03 10.97 27.68
CA ILE A 247 41.19 9.55 28.02
C ILE A 247 42.49 9.00 27.45
N ILE A 248 42.87 9.35 26.21
CA ILE A 248 44.13 8.95 25.60
C ILE A 248 45.32 9.58 26.33
N VAL A 249 45.26 10.87 26.68
CA VAL A 249 46.33 11.55 27.44
C VAL A 249 46.45 11.00 28.86
N TYR A 250 45.33 10.66 29.51
CA TYR A 250 45.30 10.12 30.88
C TYR A 250 45.76 8.66 30.93
N THR A 251 45.38 7.83 29.95
CA THR A 251 45.94 6.46 29.82
C THR A 251 47.42 6.48 29.48
N TYR A 252 47.89 7.45 28.67
CA TYR A 252 49.32 7.61 28.39
C TYR A 252 50.11 8.08 29.62
N GLN A 253 49.55 9.00 30.43
CA GLN A 253 50.15 9.43 31.71
C GLN A 253 50.17 8.33 32.77
N MET A 254 49.13 7.49 32.84
CA MET A 254 49.10 6.33 33.73
C MET A 254 50.12 5.25 33.35
N LEU A 255 50.36 5.04 32.05
CA LEU A 255 51.38 4.12 31.57
C LEU A 255 52.82 4.64 31.79
N ASP A 256 53.03 5.96 31.84
CA ASP A 256 54.34 6.58 32.11
C ASP A 256 54.73 6.52 33.60
N HIS A 257 53.78 6.24 34.51
CA HIS A 257 54.04 6.05 35.94
C HIS A 257 54.47 4.63 36.34
N LEU A 258 54.50 3.68 35.40
CA LEU A 258 54.82 2.27 35.69
C LEU A 258 56.26 1.83 35.35
N LYS A 259 57.19 2.74 35.01
CA LYS A 259 58.60 2.33 34.77
C LYS A 259 59.63 3.29 35.37
N PRO A 260 60.57 2.79 36.20
CA PRO A 260 61.64 3.61 36.74
C PRO A 260 62.76 3.81 35.70
N GLN A 261 63.27 5.04 35.68
CA GLN A 261 64.58 5.50 35.19
C GLN A 261 64.93 5.30 33.70
N HIS A 262 65.01 6.42 32.96
CA HIS A 262 66.24 6.89 32.27
C HIS A 262 65.94 8.13 31.39
N LYS A 263 66.59 9.24 31.72
CA LYS A 263 66.39 10.58 31.11
C LYS A 263 66.74 10.72 29.61
N LYS A 264 67.26 9.68 28.94
CA LYS A 264 67.67 9.73 27.52
C LYS A 264 66.63 9.24 26.49
N ARG A 265 65.47 8.71 26.92
CA ARG A 265 64.43 8.17 26.00
C ARG A 265 63.29 9.15 25.65
N LYS A 266 63.23 10.31 26.31
CA LYS A 266 62.11 11.27 26.20
C LYS A 266 62.04 12.02 24.86
N GLN A 267 63.19 12.22 24.20
CA GLN A 267 63.26 12.94 22.91
C GLN A 267 62.88 12.07 21.69
N GLN A 268 63.13 10.75 21.73
CA GLN A 268 62.77 9.85 20.63
C GLN A 268 61.27 9.54 20.57
N ASN A 269 60.57 9.55 21.71
CA ASN A 269 59.12 9.30 21.75
C ASN A 269 58.29 10.50 21.26
N TRP A 270 58.77 11.74 21.47
CA TRP A 270 58.12 12.95 20.98
C TRP A 270 58.18 13.05 19.45
N LEU A 271 59.31 12.66 18.86
CA LEU A 271 59.44 12.62 17.40
C LEU A 271 58.50 11.59 16.76
N ARG A 272 58.33 10.42 17.39
CA ARG A 272 57.36 9.39 16.93
C ARG A 272 55.91 9.85 17.05
N PHE A 273 55.56 10.59 18.10
CA PHE A 273 54.23 11.17 18.27
C PHE A 273 53.92 12.22 17.20
N ILE A 274 54.88 13.13 16.91
CA ILE A 274 54.73 14.12 15.83
C ILE A 274 54.55 13.41 14.48
N ILE A 275 55.35 12.39 14.20
CA ILE A 275 55.23 11.61 12.95
C ILE A 275 53.85 10.95 12.86
N TYR A 276 53.36 10.33 13.94
CA TYR A 276 52.04 9.70 13.96
C TYR A 276 50.91 10.71 13.76
N PHE A 277 51.00 11.87 14.41
CA PHE A 277 50.04 12.96 14.28
C PHE A 277 50.00 13.51 12.85
N VAL A 278 51.16 13.72 12.23
CA VAL A 278 51.26 14.19 10.84
C VAL A 278 50.69 13.16 9.87
N VAL A 279 50.98 11.87 10.06
CA VAL A 279 50.45 10.80 9.20
C VAL A 279 48.92 10.73 9.29
N VAL A 280 48.36 10.75 10.50
CA VAL A 280 46.89 10.73 10.70
C VAL A 280 46.24 11.99 10.14
N PHE A 281 46.87 13.16 10.31
CA PHE A 281 46.37 14.42 9.75
C PHE A 281 46.38 14.42 8.22
N VAL A 282 47.44 13.91 7.59
CA VAL A 282 47.52 13.79 6.13
C VAL A 282 46.49 12.81 5.60
N LEU A 283 46.31 11.64 6.23
CA LEU A 283 45.27 10.67 5.87
C LEU A 283 43.87 11.26 5.99
N TYR A 284 43.62 12.07 7.02
CA TYR A 284 42.36 12.80 7.20
C TYR A 284 42.12 13.85 6.09
N GLN A 285 43.12 14.65 5.72
CA GLN A 285 42.98 15.60 4.61
C GLN A 285 42.77 14.89 3.28
N PHE A 286 43.42 13.75 3.07
CA PHE A 286 43.28 12.96 1.86
C PHE A 286 41.88 12.34 1.72
N SER A 287 41.34 11.77 2.81
CA SER A 287 39.97 11.23 2.85
C SER A 287 38.91 12.32 2.71
N LYS A 288 39.14 13.51 3.28
CA LYS A 288 38.29 14.69 3.07
C LYS A 288 38.30 15.17 1.60
N ALA A 289 39.46 15.15 0.94
CA ALA A 289 39.57 15.52 -0.47
C ALA A 289 38.87 14.51 -1.40
N ILE A 290 39.00 13.21 -1.14
CA ILE A 290 38.28 12.15 -1.88
C ILE A 290 36.76 12.30 -1.70
N TYR A 291 36.29 12.61 -0.49
CA TYR A 291 34.88 12.84 -0.21
C TYR A 291 34.30 14.01 -1.02
N HIS A 292 35.02 15.13 -1.12
CA HIS A 292 34.60 16.28 -1.93
C HIS A 292 34.70 16.05 -3.44
N ALA A 293 35.61 15.19 -3.90
CA ALA A 293 35.72 14.82 -5.30
C ALA A 293 34.63 13.82 -5.73
N ALA A 294 34.20 12.93 -4.83
CA ALA A 294 33.16 11.93 -5.10
C ALA A 294 31.72 12.50 -5.06
N PHE A 295 31.52 13.65 -4.40
CA PHE A 295 30.21 14.28 -4.25
C PHE A 295 30.30 15.80 -4.47
N PRO A 296 30.35 16.28 -5.72
CA PRO A 296 30.36 17.71 -6.01
C PRO A 296 29.01 18.34 -5.63
N THR A 297 29.05 19.35 -4.76
CA THR A 297 27.93 20.23 -4.45
C THR A 297 27.49 20.99 -5.71
N THR A 298 26.27 20.74 -6.18
CA THR A 298 25.64 21.52 -7.24
C THR A 298 25.39 22.95 -6.77
N GLN A 299 26.15 23.91 -7.30
CA GLN A 299 25.83 25.34 -7.21
C GLN A 299 25.17 25.81 -8.52
N ASN A 300 24.02 26.50 -8.34
CA ASN A 300 23.46 27.60 -9.11
C ASN A 300 23.68 27.68 -10.64
N THR A 301 22.59 27.52 -11.39
CA THR A 301 22.41 28.16 -12.71
C THR A 301 21.64 29.47 -12.58
N PRO A 302 21.99 30.53 -13.32
CA PRO A 302 21.42 31.86 -13.17
C PRO A 302 20.09 32.05 -13.89
N ALA A 303 19.31 32.99 -13.37
CA ALA A 303 18.06 33.47 -13.93
C ALA A 303 18.24 34.05 -15.33
N HIS A 304 17.35 33.69 -16.25
CA HIS A 304 17.12 34.45 -17.47
C HIS A 304 15.69 34.99 -17.49
N ASP A 305 15.67 36.30 -17.69
CA ASP A 305 14.57 37.23 -17.80
C ASP A 305 13.70 36.94 -19.03
N HIS A 306 12.38 36.99 -18.85
CA HIS A 306 11.45 37.32 -19.94
C HIS A 306 10.26 38.07 -19.33
N ASP A 307 10.39 39.39 -19.36
CA ASP A 307 9.32 40.36 -19.45
C ASP A 307 8.15 39.86 -20.33
N LEU A 308 6.91 40.13 -19.90
CA LEU A 308 5.84 40.69 -20.74
C LEU A 308 4.56 40.95 -19.91
N ILE A 309 4.44 42.21 -19.47
CA ILE A 309 3.24 43.07 -19.53
C ILE A 309 1.93 42.52 -18.92
N TYR A 310 1.65 43.00 -17.71
CA TYR A 310 0.31 43.14 -17.15
C TYR A 310 -0.50 44.20 -17.93
N ARG A 311 -1.64 43.82 -18.52
CA ARG A 311 -2.80 44.71 -18.65
C ARG A 311 -4.10 43.94 -18.45
N SER A 312 -4.79 44.37 -17.40
CA SER A 312 -6.18 44.13 -16.96
C SER A 312 -7.14 43.45 -17.95
N HIS A 313 -8.02 42.57 -17.45
CA HIS A 313 -9.48 42.73 -17.51
C HIS A 313 -10.22 41.65 -16.69
N SER A 314 -11.06 42.12 -15.76
CA SER A 314 -12.37 41.60 -15.30
C SER A 314 -12.64 40.09 -15.17
N TYR A 315 -12.97 39.70 -13.93
CA TYR A 315 -13.84 38.61 -13.47
C TYR A 315 -14.50 37.69 -14.53
N LYS A 316 -14.20 36.38 -14.45
CA LYS A 316 -15.16 35.27 -14.60
C LYS A 316 -14.56 33.96 -14.06
N ASN A 317 -15.30 33.33 -13.14
CA ASN A 317 -15.10 31.98 -12.58
C ASN A 317 -14.50 30.98 -13.58
N LYS A 318 -13.34 30.37 -13.25
CA LYS A 318 -12.88 29.10 -13.85
C LYS A 318 -12.03 28.28 -12.86
N ASN A 319 -12.66 27.23 -12.33
CA ASN A 319 -12.16 25.88 -12.08
C ASN A 319 -10.77 25.68 -11.46
N THR A 320 -10.80 25.24 -10.20
CA THR A 320 -9.88 24.26 -9.60
C THR A 320 -9.56 23.14 -10.59
N LYS A 321 -8.28 22.93 -10.93
CA LYS A 321 -7.83 21.71 -11.63
C LYS A 321 -7.80 20.55 -10.64
N GLN A 322 -8.92 19.85 -10.51
CA GLN A 322 -8.96 18.43 -10.11
C GLN A 322 -8.09 17.66 -11.12
N GLN A 323 -7.16 16.80 -10.67
CA GLN A 323 -6.56 15.82 -11.57
C GLN A 323 -7.57 14.68 -11.77
N THR A 324 -8.54 14.90 -12.65
CA THR A 324 -9.54 13.89 -13.00
C THR A 324 -8.90 12.52 -13.32
N ILE A 325 -9.23 11.49 -12.52
CA ILE A 325 -8.85 10.07 -12.73
C ILE A 325 -9.20 9.60 -14.14
N LEU A 326 -10.28 10.15 -14.70
CA LEU A 326 -10.70 9.97 -16.08
C LEU A 326 -10.68 11.30 -16.82
N THR A 327 -9.91 11.41 -17.89
CA THR A 327 -9.97 12.56 -18.80
C THR A 327 -11.08 12.34 -19.81
N PHE A 328 -11.88 13.38 -20.07
CA PHE A 328 -12.86 13.37 -21.16
C PHE A 328 -12.20 13.84 -22.45
N GLU A 329 -12.24 13.01 -23.49
CA GLU A 329 -11.81 13.35 -24.83
C GLU A 329 -13.01 13.21 -25.78
N HIS A 330 -13.34 14.31 -26.46
CA HIS A 330 -14.38 14.32 -27.46
C HIS A 330 -13.81 13.78 -28.78
N ASP A 331 -14.11 12.53 -29.08
CA ASP A 331 -13.77 11.90 -30.35
C ASP A 331 -15.05 11.42 -31.03
N ASN A 332 -15.39 12.06 -32.15
CA ASN A 332 -16.57 11.71 -32.96
C ASN A 332 -16.23 10.78 -34.12
N HIS A 333 -14.97 10.38 -34.26
CA HIS A 333 -14.57 9.45 -35.31
C HIS A 333 -14.91 8.00 -34.91
N THR A 334 -15.05 7.17 -35.93
CA THR A 334 -15.36 5.76 -35.81
C THR A 334 -14.18 4.92 -36.31
N TYR A 335 -13.88 3.82 -35.62
CA TYR A 335 -12.67 3.02 -35.84
C TYR A 335 -12.96 1.51 -35.88
N PHE A 336 -12.12 0.76 -36.59
CA PHE A 336 -12.01 -0.70 -36.50
C PHE A 336 -10.90 -1.08 -35.51
N ASP A 337 -11.11 -0.75 -34.24
CA ASP A 337 -10.02 -0.83 -33.25
C ASP A 337 -9.71 -2.25 -32.77
N PHE A 338 -10.70 -3.14 -32.83
CA PHE A 338 -10.63 -4.49 -32.29
C PHE A 338 -11.09 -5.54 -33.30
N PRO A 339 -10.58 -6.78 -33.21
CA PRO A 339 -10.83 -7.83 -34.19
C PRO A 339 -12.28 -8.33 -34.24
N TRP A 340 -13.08 -8.08 -33.20
CA TRP A 340 -14.50 -8.48 -33.19
C TRP A 340 -15.44 -7.44 -33.83
N TYR A 341 -14.93 -6.25 -34.19
CA TYR A 341 -15.73 -5.19 -34.82
C TYR A 341 -16.06 -5.55 -36.27
N GLN A 342 -17.35 -5.75 -36.57
CA GLN A 342 -17.90 -5.92 -37.91
C GLN A 342 -18.20 -4.56 -38.57
N LYS A 343 -18.37 -3.52 -37.77
CA LYS A 343 -18.53 -2.13 -38.21
C LYS A 343 -17.65 -1.19 -37.40
N GLN A 344 -17.51 0.05 -37.86
CA GLN A 344 -16.76 1.07 -37.13
C GLN A 344 -17.54 1.54 -35.89
N HIS A 345 -16.84 1.72 -34.77
CA HIS A 345 -17.41 2.22 -33.52
C HIS A 345 -16.62 3.41 -32.97
N THR A 346 -17.29 4.23 -32.17
CA THR A 346 -16.64 5.34 -31.45
C THR A 346 -15.75 4.82 -30.32
N ARG A 347 -14.68 5.54 -30.00
CA ARG A 347 -13.89 5.25 -28.80
C ARG A 347 -14.60 5.75 -27.53
N PRO A 348 -14.37 5.11 -26.37
CA PRO A 348 -14.84 5.60 -25.08
C PRO A 348 -14.32 7.02 -24.83
N GLN A 349 -15.23 7.94 -24.51
CA GLN A 349 -14.90 9.35 -24.30
C GLN A 349 -14.14 9.59 -22.99
N TYR A 350 -14.14 8.63 -22.06
CA TYR A 350 -13.41 8.70 -20.81
C TYR A 350 -12.18 7.80 -20.83
N LYS A 351 -10.99 8.39 -20.68
CA LYS A 351 -9.70 7.67 -20.63
C LYS A 351 -9.07 7.76 -19.25
N PRO A 352 -8.41 6.69 -18.77
CA PRO A 352 -7.65 6.75 -17.52
C PRO A 352 -6.52 7.79 -17.63
N ASN A 353 -6.22 8.45 -16.50
CA ASN A 353 -5.09 9.36 -16.40
C ASN A 353 -3.80 8.65 -16.89
N SER A 354 -3.08 9.27 -17.83
CA SER A 354 -1.91 8.70 -18.47
C SER A 354 -0.78 8.38 -17.50
N THR A 355 -0.72 9.06 -16.35
CA THR A 355 0.26 8.80 -15.28
C THR A 355 0.00 7.48 -14.54
N LEU A 356 -1.23 6.96 -14.59
CA LEU A 356 -1.64 5.71 -13.95
C LEU A 356 -1.58 4.50 -14.90
N THR A 357 -1.13 4.72 -16.14
CA THR A 357 -1.07 3.68 -17.18
C THR A 357 0.29 3.61 -17.83
N THR A 358 0.54 2.54 -18.56
CA THR A 358 1.79 2.35 -19.30
C THR A 358 1.63 2.58 -20.81
N LEU A 359 0.56 3.30 -21.20
CA LEU A 359 0.22 3.54 -22.62
C LEU A 359 1.29 4.34 -23.37
N HIS A 360 2.05 5.18 -22.66
CA HIS A 360 3.13 6.00 -23.21
C HIS A 360 4.43 5.21 -23.47
N MET A 361 4.58 4.02 -22.89
CA MET A 361 5.79 3.20 -23.01
C MET A 361 5.78 2.39 -24.31
N SER A 362 6.95 2.10 -24.88
CA SER A 362 7.09 1.13 -25.99
C SER A 362 6.76 -0.30 -25.54
N ILE A 363 6.54 -1.21 -26.50
CA ILE A 363 6.23 -2.62 -26.20
C ILE A 363 7.32 -3.25 -25.32
N LYS A 364 8.59 -3.06 -25.69
CA LYS A 364 9.75 -3.56 -24.95
C LYS A 364 9.84 -2.96 -23.54
N GLU A 365 9.52 -1.68 -23.38
CA GLU A 365 9.49 -1.06 -22.05
C GLU A 365 8.37 -1.61 -21.17
N ARG A 366 7.18 -1.87 -21.71
CA ARG A 366 6.09 -2.52 -20.95
C ARG A 366 6.46 -3.94 -20.52
N GLU A 367 7.12 -4.70 -21.38
CA GLU A 367 7.63 -6.04 -21.04
C GLU A 367 8.66 -5.98 -19.90
N ILE A 368 9.65 -5.08 -20.01
CA ILE A 368 10.65 -4.86 -18.95
C ILE A 368 9.97 -4.41 -17.65
N TYR A 369 9.02 -3.48 -17.74
CA TYR A 369 8.28 -2.97 -16.59
C TYR A 369 7.47 -4.08 -15.91
N GLN A 370 6.79 -4.94 -16.67
CA GLN A 370 6.08 -6.10 -16.14
C GLN A 370 7.03 -7.03 -15.38
N GLN A 371 8.21 -7.36 -15.94
CA GLN A 371 9.17 -8.22 -15.25
C GLN A 371 9.69 -7.58 -13.95
N LYS A 372 9.96 -6.27 -13.96
CA LYS A 372 10.33 -5.51 -12.76
C LYS A 372 9.24 -5.53 -11.70
N ALA A 373 7.98 -5.32 -12.10
CA ALA A 373 6.84 -5.32 -11.18
C ALA A 373 6.63 -6.71 -10.55
N ILE A 374 6.76 -7.80 -11.31
CA ILE A 374 6.69 -9.17 -10.80
C ILE A 374 7.83 -9.44 -9.81
N LEU A 375 9.07 -9.04 -10.14
CA LEU A 375 10.22 -9.22 -9.25
C LEU A 375 10.04 -8.44 -7.94
N GLN A 376 9.55 -7.21 -8.02
CA GLN A 376 9.25 -6.39 -6.85
C GLN A 376 8.15 -7.00 -5.99
N ALA A 377 7.08 -7.51 -6.62
CA ALA A 377 6.01 -8.21 -5.93
C ALA A 377 6.50 -9.46 -5.19
N LYS A 378 7.33 -10.30 -5.83
CA LYS A 378 7.98 -11.44 -5.19
C LYS A 378 8.84 -11.02 -4.01
N LYS A 379 9.68 -9.99 -4.18
CA LYS A 379 10.55 -9.47 -3.11
C LYS A 379 9.74 -9.01 -1.89
N LEU A 380 8.65 -8.27 -2.12
CA LEU A 380 7.77 -7.81 -1.05
C LEU A 380 7.00 -8.98 -0.41
N ALA A 381 6.54 -9.94 -1.19
CA ALA A 381 5.80 -11.10 -0.69
C ALA A 381 6.69 -12.03 0.14
N PHE A 382 7.92 -12.34 -0.29
CA PHE A 382 8.84 -13.21 0.45
C PHE A 382 9.36 -12.59 1.75
N ARG A 383 9.38 -11.25 1.86
CA ARG A 383 9.63 -10.59 3.15
C ARG A 383 8.52 -10.88 4.16
N ARG A 384 7.29 -11.16 3.70
CA ARG A 384 6.13 -11.41 4.56
C ARG A 384 5.82 -12.89 4.73
N PHE A 385 6.03 -13.69 3.70
CA PHE A 385 5.75 -15.12 3.64
C PHE A 385 7.06 -15.85 3.34
N ALA A 386 7.70 -16.35 4.39
CA ALA A 386 8.97 -17.05 4.27
C ALA A 386 8.78 -18.33 3.44
N PRO A 387 9.55 -18.56 2.34
CA PRO A 387 9.33 -19.71 1.46
C PRO A 387 9.29 -21.07 2.16
N GLU A 388 10.08 -21.25 3.21
CA GLU A 388 10.13 -22.42 4.07
C GLU A 388 8.77 -22.72 4.75
N ASP A 389 8.00 -21.69 5.07
CA ASP A 389 6.68 -21.81 5.69
C ASP A 389 5.57 -22.02 4.65
N TYR A 390 5.84 -21.87 3.35
CA TYR A 390 4.81 -21.88 2.30
C TYR A 390 5.22 -22.73 1.09
N ALA A 391 5.95 -23.83 1.34
CA ALA A 391 6.34 -24.78 0.30
C ALA A 391 5.14 -25.47 -0.38
N GLY A 392 4.09 -25.79 0.40
CA GLY A 392 2.86 -26.43 -0.06
C GLY A 392 1.71 -25.46 -0.38
N ILE A 393 0.60 -25.99 -0.90
CA ILE A 393 -0.66 -25.24 -1.01
C ILE A 393 -1.45 -25.45 0.28
N ARG A 394 -1.57 -24.40 1.10
CA ARG A 394 -2.27 -24.44 2.40
C ARG A 394 -3.73 -24.86 2.23
N GLY A 395 -4.22 -25.70 3.15
CA GLY A 395 -5.59 -26.23 3.10
C GLY A 395 -5.81 -27.31 2.03
N SER A 396 -4.74 -27.86 1.43
CA SER A 396 -4.80 -28.96 0.46
C SER A 396 -3.98 -30.17 0.92
N SER A 397 -3.96 -31.24 0.11
CA SER A 397 -3.08 -32.39 0.31
C SER A 397 -1.65 -32.20 -0.21
N LEU A 398 -1.35 -31.08 -0.88
CA LEU A 398 -0.04 -30.80 -1.48
C LEU A 398 0.85 -30.08 -0.48
N LEU A 399 1.88 -30.76 0.02
CA LEU A 399 2.68 -30.30 1.15
C LEU A 399 4.10 -29.89 0.74
N THR A 400 4.61 -30.43 -0.37
CA THR A 400 5.97 -30.17 -0.84
C THR A 400 6.03 -29.14 -1.96
N ALA A 401 7.21 -28.56 -2.17
CA ALA A 401 7.45 -27.61 -3.25
C ALA A 401 7.35 -28.26 -4.63
N GLU A 402 7.80 -29.51 -4.75
CA GLU A 402 7.76 -30.32 -5.97
C GLU A 402 6.32 -30.62 -6.39
N GLU A 403 5.50 -31.14 -5.47
CA GLU A 403 4.08 -31.40 -5.68
C GLU A 403 3.33 -30.13 -6.09
N THR A 404 3.61 -29.03 -5.38
CA THR A 404 2.99 -27.73 -5.64
C THR A 404 3.37 -27.18 -7.01
N SER A 405 4.65 -27.29 -7.40
CA SER A 405 5.14 -26.85 -8.70
C SER A 405 4.53 -27.66 -9.84
N GLU A 406 4.48 -28.99 -9.70
CA GLU A 406 3.85 -29.88 -10.67
C GLU A 406 2.36 -29.56 -10.82
N PHE A 407 1.66 -29.36 -9.70
CA PHE A 407 0.24 -29.02 -9.72
C PHE A 407 -0.02 -27.65 -10.37
N ARG A 408 0.76 -26.63 -10.06
CA ARG A 408 0.65 -25.30 -10.70
C ARG A 408 0.84 -25.39 -12.21
N ARG A 409 1.81 -26.19 -12.69
CA ARG A 409 2.00 -26.45 -14.12
C ARG A 409 0.79 -27.14 -14.76
N LYS A 410 0.15 -28.07 -14.04
CA LYS A 410 -1.08 -28.72 -14.50
C LYS A 410 -2.25 -27.72 -14.63
N VAL A 411 -2.39 -26.82 -13.65
CA VAL A 411 -3.40 -25.74 -13.70
C VAL A 411 -3.14 -24.80 -14.87
N GLU A 412 -1.90 -24.39 -15.11
CA GLU A 412 -1.54 -23.58 -16.28
C GLU A 412 -1.89 -24.28 -17.59
N CYS A 413 -1.67 -25.59 -17.67
CA CYS A 413 -2.00 -26.39 -18.84
C CYS A 413 -3.52 -26.40 -19.09
N TRP A 414 -4.35 -26.51 -18.05
CA TRP A 414 -5.81 -26.46 -18.20
C TRP A 414 -6.33 -25.09 -18.67
N THR A 415 -5.65 -24.00 -18.32
CA THR A 415 -6.07 -22.63 -18.69
C THR A 415 -5.47 -22.13 -20.00
N ARG A 416 -4.54 -22.87 -20.62
CA ARG A 416 -3.98 -22.55 -21.94
C ARG A 416 -4.54 -23.50 -22.99
N GLY A 417 -4.97 -22.96 -24.13
CA GLY A 417 -5.72 -23.75 -25.09
C GLY A 417 -6.45 -22.88 -26.09
N LYS A 418 -7.49 -23.45 -26.69
CA LYS A 418 -8.31 -22.81 -27.72
C LYS A 418 -9.78 -23.20 -27.59
N TRP A 419 -10.65 -22.33 -28.10
CA TRP A 419 -12.07 -22.62 -28.25
C TRP A 419 -12.32 -23.40 -29.53
N VAL A 420 -13.05 -24.51 -29.43
CA VAL A 420 -13.45 -25.34 -30.56
C VAL A 420 -14.96 -25.39 -30.60
N LYS A 421 -15.53 -25.20 -31.79
CA LYS A 421 -16.97 -25.27 -32.00
C LYS A 421 -17.46 -26.71 -31.84
N GLU A 422 -18.47 -26.90 -31.02
CA GLU A 422 -19.07 -28.19 -30.70
C GLU A 422 -20.53 -27.94 -30.29
N ASP A 423 -21.50 -28.42 -31.09
CA ASP A 423 -22.93 -28.13 -30.85
C ASP A 423 -23.40 -28.71 -29.51
N ASP A 424 -22.86 -29.85 -29.11
CA ASP A 424 -23.11 -30.51 -27.83
C ASP A 424 -22.11 -30.12 -26.73
N ALA A 425 -21.46 -28.95 -26.86
CA ALA A 425 -20.60 -28.42 -25.82
C ALA A 425 -21.30 -28.41 -24.45
N TYR A 426 -20.51 -28.71 -23.43
CA TYR A 426 -20.94 -28.68 -22.03
C TYR A 426 -21.50 -27.30 -21.69
N SER A 427 -22.72 -27.28 -21.15
CA SER A 427 -23.42 -26.08 -20.73
C SER A 427 -24.10 -26.31 -19.38
N LEU A 428 -23.99 -25.34 -18.48
CA LEU A 428 -24.74 -25.32 -17.23
C LEU A 428 -26.18 -24.89 -17.51
N LYS A 429 -27.14 -25.47 -16.78
CA LYS A 429 -28.49 -24.93 -16.75
C LYS A 429 -28.50 -23.76 -15.77
N HIS A 430 -28.71 -22.55 -16.27
CA HIS A 430 -28.81 -21.37 -15.41
C HIS A 430 -30.21 -21.23 -14.82
N ILE A 431 -30.29 -21.14 -13.48
CA ILE A 431 -31.58 -21.06 -12.75
C ILE A 431 -31.57 -19.90 -11.74
N GLN A 432 -30.47 -19.14 -11.66
CA GLN A 432 -30.30 -18.07 -10.67
C GLN A 432 -30.72 -16.70 -11.24
N ASP A 433 -29.87 -15.67 -11.12
CA ASP A 433 -30.21 -14.29 -11.49
C ASP A 433 -30.66 -14.18 -12.95
N PRO A 434 -31.89 -13.68 -13.20
CA PRO A 434 -32.42 -13.58 -14.55
C PRO A 434 -31.56 -12.68 -15.46
N LEU A 435 -30.73 -11.77 -14.95
CA LEU A 435 -29.83 -10.96 -15.77
C LEU A 435 -28.93 -11.84 -16.64
N TYR A 436 -28.35 -12.91 -16.10
CA TYR A 436 -27.35 -13.71 -16.81
C TYR A 436 -27.95 -14.67 -17.85
N SER A 437 -29.21 -15.08 -17.67
CA SER A 437 -29.98 -15.80 -18.71
C SER A 437 -30.77 -14.87 -19.64
N SER A 438 -30.57 -13.55 -19.59
CA SER A 438 -31.29 -12.60 -20.45
C SER A 438 -31.06 -12.90 -21.93
N CYS A 439 -29.84 -13.28 -22.29
CA CYS A 439 -29.43 -13.65 -23.64
C CYS A 439 -30.24 -14.83 -24.18
N ASP A 440 -30.42 -15.87 -23.37
CA ASP A 440 -31.20 -17.06 -23.73
C ASP A 440 -32.69 -16.74 -23.80
N ARG A 441 -33.24 -15.97 -22.84
CA ARG A 441 -34.63 -15.50 -22.93
C ARG A 441 -34.90 -14.67 -24.18
N GLN A 442 -33.93 -13.88 -24.65
CA GLN A 442 -34.06 -13.13 -25.89
C GLN A 442 -33.96 -14.05 -27.11
N PHE A 443 -33.02 -15.00 -27.10
CA PHE A 443 -32.80 -15.95 -28.19
C PHE A 443 -34.03 -16.83 -28.45
N TYR A 444 -34.64 -17.40 -27.40
CA TYR A 444 -35.80 -18.30 -27.51
C TYR A 444 -37.13 -17.60 -27.83
N LYS A 445 -37.15 -16.27 -27.99
CA LYS A 445 -38.33 -15.59 -28.56
C LYS A 445 -38.52 -15.90 -30.04
N THR A 446 -37.45 -16.27 -30.73
CA THR A 446 -37.44 -16.50 -32.19
C THR A 446 -36.83 -17.83 -32.60
N HIS A 447 -36.36 -18.64 -31.66
CA HIS A 447 -35.70 -19.94 -31.89
C HIS A 447 -36.35 -21.01 -31.01
N ASP A 448 -36.21 -22.27 -31.40
CA ASP A 448 -36.74 -23.39 -30.62
C ASP A 448 -35.94 -23.60 -29.32
N ALA A 449 -36.60 -24.14 -28.28
CA ALA A 449 -35.97 -24.40 -26.98
C ALA A 449 -34.87 -25.50 -27.02
N SER A 450 -34.83 -26.31 -28.09
CA SER A 450 -33.79 -27.30 -28.33
C SER A 450 -32.53 -26.71 -28.99
N GLU A 451 -32.62 -25.51 -29.57
CA GLU A 451 -31.48 -24.83 -30.18
C GLU A 451 -30.57 -24.22 -29.11
N LYS A 452 -29.27 -24.13 -29.39
CA LYS A 452 -28.33 -23.38 -28.55
C LYS A 452 -27.95 -22.06 -29.21
N ARG A 453 -27.81 -21.00 -28.41
CA ARG A 453 -27.21 -19.75 -28.86
C ARG A 453 -25.76 -19.99 -29.27
N GLU A 454 -25.29 -19.27 -30.29
CA GLU A 454 -24.00 -19.58 -30.92
C GLU A 454 -22.81 -19.50 -29.95
N ALA A 455 -22.80 -18.53 -29.04
CA ALA A 455 -21.75 -18.42 -28.02
C ALA A 455 -21.73 -19.61 -27.01
N ALA A 456 -22.79 -20.40 -26.93
CA ALA A 456 -22.85 -21.62 -26.10
C ALA A 456 -22.40 -22.89 -26.84
N LYS A 457 -22.08 -22.81 -28.15
CA LYS A 457 -21.64 -23.95 -28.98
C LYS A 457 -20.12 -24.09 -29.06
N TYR A 458 -19.41 -23.73 -28.00
CA TYR A 458 -17.95 -23.77 -27.97
C TYR A 458 -17.45 -24.45 -26.71
N ARG A 459 -16.51 -25.38 -26.88
CA ARG A 459 -15.81 -26.05 -25.78
C ARG A 459 -14.36 -25.58 -25.72
N TRP A 460 -13.84 -25.47 -24.51
CA TRP A 460 -12.42 -25.23 -24.27
C TRP A 460 -11.61 -26.52 -24.43
N VAL A 461 -10.53 -26.45 -25.21
CA VAL A 461 -9.58 -27.56 -25.41
C VAL A 461 -8.21 -27.10 -24.94
N PRO A 462 -7.63 -27.73 -23.89
CA PRO A 462 -6.26 -27.44 -23.45
C PRO A 462 -5.23 -27.61 -24.56
N GLU A 463 -4.11 -26.88 -24.47
CA GLU A 463 -3.03 -26.88 -25.46
C GLU A 463 -2.32 -28.25 -25.58
N SER A 464 -2.35 -29.05 -24.51
CA SER A 464 -1.71 -30.37 -24.46
C SER A 464 -2.66 -31.47 -24.05
N ASP A 465 -2.62 -32.59 -24.77
CA ASP A 465 -3.34 -33.82 -24.42
C ASP A 465 -2.84 -34.46 -23.12
N SER A 466 -1.68 -34.02 -22.60
CA SER A 466 -1.12 -34.48 -21.33
C SER A 466 -1.87 -33.96 -20.09
N CYS A 467 -2.78 -32.99 -20.25
CA CYS A 467 -3.58 -32.41 -19.16
C CYS A 467 -5.07 -32.43 -19.49
N PRO A 468 -5.70 -33.62 -19.58
CA PRO A 468 -7.11 -33.71 -19.95
C PRO A 468 -7.98 -32.93 -18.96
N LEU A 469 -8.96 -32.20 -19.50
CA LEU A 469 -9.98 -31.52 -18.72
C LEU A 469 -11.26 -32.37 -18.74
N SER A 470 -11.87 -32.58 -17.57
CA SER A 470 -13.15 -33.30 -17.49
C SER A 470 -14.20 -32.62 -18.37
N THR A 471 -14.83 -33.40 -19.25
CA THR A 471 -15.87 -32.90 -20.18
C THR A 471 -17.23 -32.65 -19.51
N LYS A 472 -17.40 -33.10 -18.26
CA LYS A 472 -18.60 -32.93 -17.44
C LYS A 472 -18.23 -32.54 -16.01
N VAL A 473 -19.13 -31.82 -15.35
CA VAL A 473 -19.07 -31.52 -13.93
C VAL A 473 -20.08 -32.40 -13.20
N GLU A 474 -19.61 -33.14 -12.19
CA GLU A 474 -20.47 -34.02 -11.38
C GLU A 474 -20.58 -33.48 -9.96
N SER A 475 -21.69 -32.83 -9.64
CA SER A 475 -21.95 -32.20 -8.34
C SER A 475 -21.67 -33.13 -7.15
N LYS A 476 -22.11 -34.39 -7.22
CA LYS A 476 -21.87 -35.41 -6.16
C LYS A 476 -20.39 -35.74 -5.97
N LYS A 477 -19.59 -35.73 -7.04
CA LYS A 477 -18.14 -35.99 -6.95
C LYS A 477 -17.43 -34.77 -6.37
N TRP A 478 -17.82 -33.57 -6.80
CA TRP A 478 -17.31 -32.31 -6.25
C TRP A 478 -17.66 -32.16 -4.76
N CYS A 479 -18.91 -32.43 -4.36
CA CYS A 479 -19.32 -32.37 -2.96
C CYS A 479 -18.50 -33.28 -2.04
N ARG A 480 -18.10 -34.47 -2.53
CA ARG A 480 -17.24 -35.38 -1.77
C ARG A 480 -15.84 -34.80 -1.57
N SER A 481 -15.25 -34.14 -2.57
CA SER A 481 -13.91 -33.54 -2.44
C SER A 481 -13.88 -32.34 -1.49
N LEU A 482 -14.99 -31.61 -1.35
CA LEU A 482 -15.08 -30.50 -0.40
C LEU A 482 -14.99 -30.95 1.07
N LYS A 483 -15.31 -32.23 1.37
CA LYS A 483 -15.20 -32.81 2.73
C LYS A 483 -15.96 -31.98 3.81
N GLY A 484 -17.06 -31.31 3.44
CA GLY A 484 -17.86 -30.47 4.33
C GLY A 484 -17.33 -29.05 4.56
N ARG A 485 -16.33 -28.60 3.79
CA ARG A 485 -15.71 -27.28 3.96
C ARG A 485 -16.46 -26.20 3.19
N ASN A 486 -16.95 -25.20 3.92
CA ASN A 486 -17.66 -24.07 3.31
C ASN A 486 -16.73 -23.19 2.46
N MET A 487 -17.31 -22.57 1.44
CA MET A 487 -16.64 -21.72 0.47
C MET A 487 -17.11 -20.26 0.59
N LEU A 488 -16.16 -19.34 0.63
CA LEU A 488 -16.41 -17.90 0.59
C LEU A 488 -15.81 -17.30 -0.68
N LEU A 489 -16.65 -16.66 -1.47
CA LEU A 489 -16.25 -15.88 -2.64
C LEU A 489 -16.12 -14.42 -2.24
N VAL A 490 -15.01 -13.81 -2.61
CA VAL A 490 -14.74 -12.40 -2.32
C VAL A 490 -14.13 -11.72 -3.53
N GLY A 491 -14.80 -10.68 -4.01
CA GLY A 491 -14.34 -9.90 -5.15
C GLY A 491 -15.35 -8.83 -5.53
N ASP A 492 -15.35 -8.46 -6.80
CA ASP A 492 -16.21 -7.42 -7.37
C ASP A 492 -17.48 -7.97 -8.03
N LEU A 493 -18.25 -7.07 -8.66
CA LEU A 493 -19.47 -7.41 -9.40
C LEU A 493 -19.26 -8.49 -10.47
N VAL A 494 -18.11 -8.50 -11.13
CA VAL A 494 -17.80 -9.50 -12.16
C VAL A 494 -17.48 -10.85 -11.51
N HIS A 495 -16.85 -10.84 -10.34
CA HIS A 495 -16.63 -12.05 -9.54
C HIS A 495 -17.93 -12.69 -9.04
N TYR A 496 -18.99 -11.91 -8.84
CA TYR A 496 -20.31 -12.43 -8.45
C TYR A 496 -20.84 -13.49 -9.42
N GLN A 497 -20.55 -13.41 -10.72
CA GLN A 497 -20.98 -14.44 -11.68
C GLN A 497 -20.48 -15.85 -11.33
N TYR A 498 -19.34 -15.97 -10.66
CA TYR A 498 -18.82 -17.25 -10.19
C TYR A 498 -19.60 -17.81 -9.01
N HIS A 499 -20.28 -16.97 -8.23
CA HIS A 499 -21.22 -17.42 -7.21
C HIS A 499 -22.39 -18.15 -7.87
N GLU A 500 -22.99 -17.53 -8.88
CA GLU A 500 -24.11 -18.08 -9.64
C GLU A 500 -23.74 -19.39 -10.34
N LEU A 501 -22.58 -19.43 -11.01
CA LEU A 501 -22.07 -20.62 -11.68
C LEU A 501 -21.82 -21.79 -10.73
N LEU A 502 -21.30 -21.52 -9.53
CA LEU A 502 -21.12 -22.55 -8.52
C LEU A 502 -22.49 -23.03 -8.00
N LEU A 503 -23.46 -22.14 -7.79
CA LEU A 503 -24.82 -22.56 -7.44
C LEU A 503 -25.41 -23.49 -8.50
N ASP A 504 -25.32 -23.14 -9.79
CA ASP A 504 -25.81 -23.97 -10.90
C ASP A 504 -25.03 -25.30 -11.02
N ALA A 505 -23.74 -25.32 -10.70
CA ALA A 505 -22.94 -26.55 -10.73
C ALA A 505 -23.27 -27.52 -9.58
N PHE A 506 -23.81 -27.01 -8.47
CA PHE A 506 -24.09 -27.81 -7.26
C PHE A 506 -25.57 -28.11 -7.03
N ARG A 507 -26.47 -27.27 -7.55
CA ARG A 507 -27.89 -27.30 -7.21
C ARG A 507 -28.77 -27.19 -8.45
N ASP A 508 -29.90 -27.87 -8.40
CA ASP A 508 -30.95 -27.82 -9.42
C ASP A 508 -32.11 -26.87 -9.06
N ASP A 509 -32.12 -26.34 -7.83
CA ASP A 509 -33.19 -25.47 -7.31
C ASP A 509 -32.74 -24.00 -7.24
N PRO A 510 -33.63 -23.05 -7.57
CA PRO A 510 -33.32 -21.62 -7.51
C PRO A 510 -33.01 -21.17 -6.09
N THR A 511 -32.17 -20.16 -5.99
CA THR A 511 -31.72 -19.60 -4.73
C THR A 511 -32.01 -18.11 -4.68
N VAL A 512 -32.52 -17.62 -3.54
CA VAL A 512 -32.79 -16.20 -3.36
C VAL A 512 -31.53 -15.50 -2.85
N CYS A 513 -30.82 -14.82 -3.75
CA CYS A 513 -29.81 -13.83 -3.44
C CYS A 513 -30.42 -12.41 -3.54
N PHE A 514 -30.20 -11.56 -2.52
CA PHE A 514 -30.69 -10.18 -2.52
C PHE A 514 -29.66 -9.19 -3.10
N GLY A 515 -29.05 -9.57 -4.22
CA GLY A 515 -28.17 -8.72 -5.02
C GLY A 515 -26.67 -8.91 -4.82
N GLU A 516 -25.91 -8.25 -5.69
CA GLU A 516 -24.47 -8.42 -5.95
C GLU A 516 -23.56 -7.77 -4.88
N LEU A 517 -24.12 -7.31 -3.74
CA LEU A 517 -23.36 -6.69 -2.65
C LEU A 517 -22.87 -7.72 -1.63
N ASN A 518 -23.73 -8.65 -1.22
CA ASN A 518 -23.43 -9.67 -0.23
C ASN A 518 -24.55 -10.70 -0.28
N CYS A 519 -24.25 -11.87 -0.85
CA CYS A 519 -25.20 -12.97 -0.84
C CYS A 519 -24.93 -13.89 0.35
N LYS A 520 -26.00 -14.21 1.09
CA LYS A 520 -25.95 -15.01 2.32
C LYS A 520 -25.62 -16.48 2.02
N ASP A 521 -25.48 -17.27 3.08
CA ASP A 521 -25.05 -18.65 2.97
C ASP A 521 -26.08 -19.53 2.24
N HIS A 522 -25.61 -20.33 1.29
CA HIS A 522 -26.41 -21.29 0.54
C HIS A 522 -25.82 -22.69 0.68
N THR A 523 -26.65 -23.66 1.03
CA THR A 523 -26.19 -25.06 1.14
C THR A 523 -25.98 -25.63 -0.25
N ILE A 524 -24.75 -25.92 -0.64
CA ILE A 524 -24.39 -26.46 -1.96
C ILE A 524 -24.23 -27.99 -1.95
N CYS A 525 -23.99 -28.60 -0.78
CA CYS A 525 -23.93 -30.05 -0.62
C CYS A 525 -24.67 -30.44 0.64
N LYS A 526 -25.54 -31.46 0.57
CA LYS A 526 -26.20 -32.07 1.74
C LYS A 526 -25.51 -33.36 2.23
N ALA A 527 -24.69 -33.97 1.37
CA ALA A 527 -23.97 -35.19 1.65
C ALA A 527 -22.55 -35.13 1.04
N PRO A 528 -21.51 -35.67 1.70
CA PRO A 528 -21.54 -36.42 2.97
C PRO A 528 -21.69 -35.54 4.22
N LYS A 529 -21.49 -34.23 4.10
CA LYS A 529 -21.75 -33.21 5.13
C LYS A 529 -22.31 -31.95 4.47
N ASP A 530 -23.04 -31.17 5.25
CA ASP A 530 -23.53 -29.86 4.81
C ASP A 530 -22.36 -28.94 4.48
N THR A 531 -22.31 -28.49 3.22
CA THR A 531 -21.34 -27.49 2.75
C THR A 531 -22.08 -26.26 2.26
N ARG A 532 -21.60 -25.08 2.62
CA ARG A 532 -22.20 -23.79 2.28
C ARG A 532 -21.31 -22.94 1.37
N LEU A 533 -21.96 -22.10 0.56
CA LEU A 533 -21.38 -21.10 -0.30
C LEU A 533 -21.87 -19.72 0.12
N ARG A 534 -20.98 -18.73 0.18
CA ARG A 534 -21.32 -17.33 0.45
C ARG A 534 -20.54 -16.41 -0.48
N TYR A 535 -21.11 -15.26 -0.84
CA TYR A 535 -20.43 -14.21 -1.58
C TYR A 535 -20.40 -12.89 -0.81
N VAL A 536 -19.26 -12.21 -0.81
CA VAL A 536 -19.06 -10.89 -0.21
C VAL A 536 -18.39 -9.95 -1.21
N ARG A 537 -19.03 -8.83 -1.53
CA ARG A 537 -18.43 -7.83 -2.43
C ARG A 537 -17.36 -7.02 -1.73
N ASN A 538 -16.11 -7.23 -2.12
CA ASN A 538 -14.98 -6.41 -1.71
C ASN A 538 -14.07 -6.18 -2.92
N ASP A 539 -14.26 -5.03 -3.57
CA ASP A 539 -13.70 -4.69 -4.88
C ASP A 539 -12.15 -4.56 -4.85
N ILE A 540 -11.57 -4.30 -3.66
CA ILE A 540 -10.12 -4.15 -3.46
C ILE A 540 -9.52 -5.17 -2.50
N LEU A 541 -10.30 -6.18 -2.09
CA LEU A 541 -9.96 -7.16 -1.07
C LEU A 541 -9.43 -6.54 0.23
N SER A 542 -9.99 -5.42 0.69
CA SER A 542 -9.51 -4.75 1.89
C SER A 542 -9.77 -5.56 3.16
N THR A 543 -8.97 -5.28 4.19
CA THR A 543 -8.99 -5.98 5.48
C THR A 543 -9.90 -5.32 6.51
N ILE A 544 -10.83 -4.46 6.08
CA ILE A 544 -11.72 -3.78 7.02
C ILE A 544 -12.59 -4.81 7.75
N ARG A 545 -12.69 -4.70 9.07
CA ARG A 545 -13.43 -5.64 9.93
C ARG A 545 -14.84 -5.17 10.27
N LYS A 546 -15.15 -3.91 9.99
CA LYS A 546 -16.45 -3.29 10.19
C LYS A 546 -16.76 -2.44 8.97
N PHE A 547 -18.02 -2.48 8.54
CA PHE A 547 -18.48 -1.61 7.47
C PHE A 547 -18.32 -0.16 7.95
N GLN A 548 -17.53 0.63 7.24
CA GLN A 548 -17.41 2.05 7.51
C GLN A 548 -18.54 2.74 6.75
N ASN A 549 -19.56 3.22 7.46
CA ASN A 549 -20.58 4.12 6.92
C ASN A 549 -19.91 5.46 6.57
N ARG A 550 -19.16 5.50 5.47
CA ARG A 550 -18.53 6.74 5.00
C ARG A 550 -19.58 7.74 4.49
N ASP A 551 -20.75 7.25 4.04
CA ASP A 551 -21.83 8.09 3.47
C ASP A 551 -23.26 7.67 3.90
N GLY A 552 -23.51 7.60 5.21
CA GLY A 552 -24.90 7.42 5.71
C GLY A 552 -25.58 6.09 5.35
N GLY A 553 -24.82 5.06 4.95
CA GLY A 553 -25.33 3.74 4.60
C GLY A 553 -25.50 3.48 3.10
N HIS A 554 -25.15 4.44 2.24
CA HIS A 554 -25.09 4.23 0.79
C HIS A 554 -23.63 3.98 0.34
N PRO A 555 -23.35 2.95 -0.47
CA PRO A 555 -22.01 2.76 -1.02
C PRO A 555 -21.66 3.92 -1.95
N LEU A 556 -20.43 4.44 -1.86
CA LEU A 556 -19.85 5.29 -2.90
C LEU A 556 -19.97 4.56 -4.24
N ALA A 557 -20.32 5.27 -5.30
CA ALA A 557 -20.65 4.68 -6.60
C ALA A 557 -19.50 3.89 -7.28
N ASN A 558 -18.30 3.79 -6.68
CA ASN A 558 -17.09 3.29 -7.35
C ASN A 558 -16.39 2.09 -6.69
N VAL A 559 -16.32 1.98 -5.35
CA VAL A 559 -15.58 0.89 -4.66
C VAL A 559 -16.33 0.44 -3.41
N VAL A 560 -16.66 -0.85 -3.33
CA VAL A 560 -17.32 -1.48 -2.18
C VAL A 560 -16.33 -2.38 -1.43
N GLU A 561 -16.34 -2.29 -0.09
CA GLU A 561 -15.39 -2.96 0.79
C GLU A 561 -16.09 -3.77 1.89
N TRP A 562 -17.01 -4.69 1.57
CA TRP A 562 -17.67 -5.44 2.65
C TRP A 562 -16.66 -6.26 3.49
N PRO A 563 -16.76 -6.21 4.84
CA PRO A 563 -15.86 -6.98 5.71
C PRO A 563 -15.97 -8.49 5.48
N PHE A 564 -14.85 -9.14 5.22
CA PHE A 564 -14.77 -10.61 5.08
C PHE A 564 -13.69 -11.25 5.96
N VAL A 565 -12.71 -10.47 6.44
CA VAL A 565 -11.57 -10.99 7.23
C VAL A 565 -11.82 -11.09 8.74
N THR A 566 -13.09 -11.06 9.17
CA THR A 566 -13.43 -11.24 10.59
C THR A 566 -13.21 -12.69 11.01
N SER A 567 -12.81 -12.93 12.26
CA SER A 567 -12.50 -14.28 12.74
C SER A 567 -13.67 -15.23 12.61
N ASN A 568 -14.91 -14.77 12.82
CA ASN A 568 -16.12 -15.58 12.66
C ASN A 568 -16.33 -16.01 11.20
N ILE A 569 -16.08 -15.12 10.23
CA ILE A 569 -16.21 -15.45 8.81
C ILE A 569 -15.09 -16.42 8.40
N LEU A 570 -13.82 -16.06 8.63
CA LEU A 570 -12.70 -16.87 8.16
C LEU A 570 -12.65 -18.26 8.80
N SER A 571 -13.04 -18.41 10.07
CA SER A 571 -13.15 -19.74 10.70
C SER A 571 -14.31 -20.58 10.14
N SER A 572 -15.41 -19.95 9.72
CA SER A 572 -16.56 -20.65 9.14
C SER A 572 -16.35 -21.05 7.69
N TYR A 573 -15.41 -20.40 6.99
CA TYR A 573 -15.17 -20.52 5.56
C TYR A 573 -13.70 -20.84 5.25
N PRO A 574 -13.29 -22.10 5.41
CA PRO A 574 -11.89 -22.51 5.22
C PRO A 574 -11.46 -22.58 3.75
N ILE A 575 -12.36 -22.36 2.77
CA ILE A 575 -12.03 -22.24 1.36
C ILE A 575 -12.39 -20.82 0.90
N LEU A 576 -11.40 -20.08 0.41
CA LEU A 576 -11.52 -18.72 -0.09
C LEU A 576 -11.27 -18.71 -1.60
N LEU A 577 -12.27 -18.29 -2.37
CA LEU A 577 -12.12 -17.98 -3.79
C LEU A 577 -12.09 -16.46 -3.95
N LEU A 578 -10.91 -15.92 -4.26
CA LEU A 578 -10.64 -14.48 -4.27
C LEU A 578 -10.46 -13.97 -5.70
N SER A 579 -10.82 -12.71 -5.93
CA SER A 579 -10.42 -11.98 -7.13
C SER A 579 -10.41 -10.48 -6.88
N ARG A 580 -9.59 -9.75 -7.63
CA ARG A 580 -9.51 -8.29 -7.56
C ARG A 580 -9.25 -7.72 -8.94
N SER A 581 -10.22 -7.01 -9.50
CA SER A 581 -10.06 -6.31 -10.77
C SER A 581 -9.23 -5.04 -10.62
N ALA A 582 -8.80 -4.50 -11.76
CA ALA A 582 -8.11 -3.23 -11.79
C ALA A 582 -9.07 -2.11 -11.38
N VAL A 583 -8.74 -1.39 -10.30
CA VAL A 583 -9.45 -0.18 -9.90
C VAL A 583 -8.67 1.05 -10.38
N LEU A 584 -9.38 2.04 -10.91
CA LEU A 584 -8.80 3.31 -11.34
C LEU A 584 -8.23 4.06 -10.12
N GLY A 585 -7.00 4.57 -10.22
CA GLY A 585 -6.29 5.22 -9.10
C GLY A 585 -5.40 4.28 -8.26
N ASP A 586 -5.47 2.97 -8.50
CA ASP A 586 -4.62 1.97 -7.84
C ASP A 586 -3.39 1.69 -8.70
N ASP A 587 -2.17 2.01 -8.22
CA ASP A 587 -0.94 1.64 -8.91
C ASP A 587 -0.50 0.20 -8.56
N ASP A 588 0.51 -0.31 -9.26
CA ASP A 588 1.01 -1.68 -9.06
C ASP A 588 1.57 -1.92 -7.65
N ILE A 589 2.17 -0.91 -7.02
CA ILE A 589 2.79 -1.02 -5.69
C ILE A 589 1.70 -1.05 -4.61
N LEU A 590 0.71 -0.17 -4.71
CA LEU A 590 -0.45 -0.15 -3.84
C LEU A 590 -1.26 -1.45 -3.98
N PHE A 591 -1.49 -1.91 -5.22
CA PHE A 591 -2.10 -3.20 -5.49
C PHE A 591 -1.37 -4.33 -4.78
N THR A 592 -0.05 -4.42 -4.98
CA THR A 592 0.83 -5.44 -4.39
C THR A 592 0.78 -5.41 -2.87
N ARG A 593 1.01 -4.24 -2.25
CA ARG A 593 1.06 -4.07 -0.79
C ARG A 593 -0.28 -4.44 -0.14
N ARG A 594 -1.39 -4.00 -0.73
CA ARG A 594 -2.73 -4.34 -0.24
C ARG A 594 -2.99 -5.84 -0.32
N LEU A 595 -2.68 -6.48 -1.44
CA LEU A 595 -2.87 -7.93 -1.58
C LEU A 595 -2.01 -8.73 -0.58
N ILE A 596 -0.75 -8.35 -0.39
CA ILE A 596 0.13 -8.94 0.65
C ILE A 596 -0.49 -8.77 2.04
N HIS A 597 -0.96 -7.56 2.37
CA HIS A 597 -1.59 -7.29 3.66
C HIS A 597 -2.87 -8.12 3.86
N THR A 598 -3.71 -8.27 2.83
CA THR A 598 -4.90 -9.11 2.89
C THR A 598 -4.56 -10.57 3.15
N LEU A 599 -3.62 -11.14 2.39
CA LEU A 599 -3.22 -12.53 2.57
C LEU A 599 -2.53 -12.75 3.93
N LYS A 600 -1.76 -11.76 4.42
CA LYS A 600 -1.23 -11.75 5.80
C LYS A 600 -2.35 -11.93 6.81
N VAL A 601 -3.38 -11.09 6.75
CA VAL A 601 -4.50 -11.13 7.71
C VAL A 601 -5.27 -12.45 7.60
N VAL A 602 -5.47 -12.96 6.39
CA VAL A 602 -6.07 -14.28 6.16
C VAL A 602 -5.26 -15.38 6.83
N ARG A 603 -3.93 -15.41 6.62
CA ARG A 603 -3.04 -16.41 7.22
C ARG A 603 -2.95 -16.30 8.75
N GLU A 604 -2.95 -15.09 9.30
CA GLU A 604 -2.97 -14.88 10.75
C GLU A 604 -4.29 -15.32 11.38
N THR A 605 -5.41 -15.17 10.67
CA THR A 605 -6.74 -15.47 11.21
C THR A 605 -7.15 -16.93 10.95
N SER A 606 -6.75 -17.50 9.82
CA SER A 606 -7.03 -18.87 9.39
C SER A 606 -5.83 -19.44 8.63
N PRO A 607 -4.79 -19.92 9.34
CA PRO A 607 -3.52 -20.35 8.74
C PRO A 607 -3.68 -21.37 7.60
N ASP A 608 -4.56 -22.35 7.80
CA ASP A 608 -4.79 -23.46 6.88
C ASP A 608 -5.94 -23.22 5.88
N ALA A 609 -6.41 -21.98 5.72
CA ALA A 609 -7.41 -21.68 4.70
C ALA A 609 -6.89 -22.02 3.30
N LEU A 610 -7.69 -22.72 2.49
CA LEU A 610 -7.38 -22.88 1.07
C LEU A 610 -7.68 -21.58 0.35
N VAL A 611 -6.65 -20.91 -0.17
CA VAL A 611 -6.79 -19.67 -0.94
C VAL A 611 -6.62 -19.97 -2.42
N ILE A 612 -7.68 -19.79 -3.19
CA ILE A 612 -7.67 -19.83 -4.65
C ILE A 612 -7.92 -18.40 -5.13
N TYR A 613 -7.00 -17.85 -5.91
CA TYR A 613 -7.15 -16.54 -6.53
C TYR A 613 -7.38 -16.72 -8.02
N LYS A 614 -8.53 -16.26 -8.52
CA LYS A 614 -8.78 -16.23 -9.97
C LYS A 614 -8.27 -14.93 -10.58
N SER A 615 -7.71 -15.02 -11.77
CA SER A 615 -7.38 -13.88 -12.62
C SER A 615 -8.60 -12.97 -12.87
N SER A 616 -8.34 -11.70 -13.07
CA SER A 616 -9.32 -10.72 -13.53
C SER A 616 -9.27 -10.62 -15.05
N PHE A 617 -10.41 -10.64 -15.71
CA PHE A 617 -10.52 -10.56 -17.17
C PHE A 617 -10.95 -9.16 -17.61
N VAL A 618 -10.81 -8.89 -18.90
CA VAL A 618 -11.20 -7.60 -19.49
C VAL A 618 -12.63 -7.66 -20.03
N GLY A 619 -13.27 -6.51 -20.19
CA GLY A 619 -14.48 -6.41 -21.01
C GLY A 619 -14.14 -6.20 -22.49
N HIS A 620 -15.13 -6.44 -23.35
CA HIS A 620 -15.01 -6.28 -24.80
C HIS A 620 -15.96 -5.18 -25.30
N PRO A 621 -15.52 -3.92 -25.40
CA PRO A 621 -16.39 -2.82 -25.86
C PRO A 621 -17.16 -3.19 -27.13
N PHE A 622 -18.44 -2.81 -27.22
CA PHE A 622 -19.30 -3.14 -28.38
C PHE A 622 -19.34 -4.64 -28.70
N CYS A 623 -19.37 -5.47 -27.65
CA CYS A 623 -19.42 -6.92 -27.72
C CYS A 623 -20.56 -7.48 -28.59
N ASP A 624 -21.68 -6.77 -28.73
CA ASP A 624 -22.81 -7.18 -29.59
C ASP A 624 -22.41 -7.40 -31.07
N ASP A 625 -21.31 -6.80 -31.50
CA ASP A 625 -20.79 -6.93 -32.86
C ASP A 625 -20.02 -8.25 -33.06
N ALA A 626 -19.53 -8.85 -31.97
CA ALA A 626 -18.80 -10.11 -32.02
C ALA A 626 -19.69 -11.27 -32.47
N LYS A 627 -19.13 -12.16 -33.29
CA LYS A 627 -19.84 -13.33 -33.86
C LYS A 627 -19.30 -14.68 -33.40
N ALA A 628 -18.07 -14.71 -32.92
CA ALA A 628 -17.33 -15.92 -32.58
C ALA A 628 -16.21 -15.61 -31.57
N PRO A 629 -15.62 -16.65 -30.96
CA PRO A 629 -14.37 -16.52 -30.21
C PRO A 629 -13.23 -15.91 -31.04
N LEU A 630 -12.26 -15.31 -30.36
CA LEU A 630 -10.98 -14.91 -30.94
C LEU A 630 -10.04 -16.12 -31.05
N ASP A 631 -9.34 -16.25 -32.18
CA ASP A 631 -8.34 -17.31 -32.38
C ASP A 631 -7.07 -17.11 -31.54
N LYS A 632 -6.80 -15.86 -31.14
CA LYS A 632 -5.62 -15.47 -30.36
C LYS A 632 -5.95 -14.31 -29.44
N ALA A 633 -5.15 -14.17 -28.39
CA ALA A 633 -5.23 -13.02 -27.49
C ALA A 633 -4.86 -11.72 -28.22
N LEU A 634 -5.38 -10.60 -27.70
CA LEU A 634 -5.07 -9.27 -28.21
C LEU A 634 -3.57 -8.98 -28.13
N SER A 635 -3.05 -8.35 -29.17
CA SER A 635 -1.71 -7.79 -29.23
C SER A 635 -1.57 -6.57 -28.30
N ASP A 636 -0.35 -6.21 -27.92
CA ASP A 636 -0.10 -5.02 -27.08
C ASP A 636 -0.72 -3.72 -27.66
N PRO A 637 -0.61 -3.44 -28.98
CA PRO A 637 -1.28 -2.28 -29.59
C PRO A 637 -2.81 -2.30 -29.47
N GLU A 638 -3.44 -3.48 -29.54
CA GLU A 638 -4.90 -3.62 -29.37
C GLU A 638 -5.29 -3.43 -27.90
N LEU A 639 -4.56 -4.06 -26.97
CA LEU A 639 -4.79 -3.92 -25.53
C LEU A 639 -4.75 -2.45 -25.08
N ARG A 640 -3.84 -1.64 -25.63
CA ARG A 640 -3.74 -0.19 -25.31
C ARG A 640 -4.98 0.61 -25.63
N LYS A 641 -5.83 0.11 -26.52
CA LYS A 641 -7.07 0.78 -26.93
C LYS A 641 -8.24 0.46 -26.01
N LEU A 642 -8.10 -0.55 -25.13
CA LEU A 642 -9.14 -0.91 -24.18
C LEU A 642 -9.38 0.25 -23.18
N PRO A 643 -10.63 0.50 -22.80
CA PRO A 643 -10.94 1.55 -21.84
C PRO A 643 -10.55 1.17 -20.41
N TYR A 644 -10.73 2.13 -19.50
CA TYR A 644 -10.68 1.92 -18.04
C TYR A 644 -9.38 1.31 -17.51
N GLY A 645 -8.28 1.35 -18.28
CA GLY A 645 -6.99 0.80 -17.89
C GLY A 645 -6.91 -0.73 -17.97
N TRP A 646 -7.84 -1.39 -18.68
CA TRP A 646 -7.81 -2.84 -18.88
C TRP A 646 -6.55 -3.36 -19.60
N SER A 647 -5.82 -2.48 -20.30
CA SER A 647 -4.49 -2.77 -20.82
C SER A 647 -3.50 -3.25 -19.76
N GLU A 648 -3.75 -2.95 -18.48
CA GLU A 648 -2.88 -3.27 -17.35
C GLU A 648 -3.25 -4.57 -16.62
N SER A 649 -4.41 -5.18 -16.95
CA SER A 649 -4.94 -6.37 -16.27
C SER A 649 -3.96 -7.54 -16.30
N LYS A 650 -3.32 -7.80 -17.45
CA LYS A 650 -2.32 -8.88 -17.60
C LYS A 650 -1.15 -8.73 -16.63
N ARG A 651 -0.66 -7.50 -16.46
CA ARG A 651 0.44 -7.20 -15.52
C ARG A 651 -0.01 -7.39 -14.07
N ARG A 652 -1.19 -6.87 -13.71
CA ARG A 652 -1.75 -7.02 -12.34
C ARG A 652 -2.05 -8.47 -11.98
N ASN A 653 -2.53 -9.26 -12.93
CA ASN A 653 -2.71 -10.70 -12.80
C ASN A 653 -1.39 -11.42 -12.51
N ALA A 654 -0.30 -11.06 -13.21
CA ALA A 654 1.03 -11.62 -12.96
C ALA A 654 1.59 -11.24 -11.58
N ILE A 655 1.34 -10.00 -11.13
CA ILE A 655 1.65 -9.55 -9.76
C ILE A 655 0.85 -10.35 -8.74
N ALA A 656 -0.46 -10.52 -8.96
CA ALA A 656 -1.33 -11.28 -8.06
C ALA A 656 -0.88 -12.74 -7.93
N LYS A 657 -0.52 -13.39 -9.06
CA LYS A 657 0.07 -14.73 -9.06
C LYS A 657 1.29 -14.79 -8.15
N ALA A 658 2.25 -13.88 -8.32
CA ALA A 658 3.46 -13.86 -7.52
C ALA A 658 3.19 -13.72 -6.02
N VAL A 659 2.24 -12.87 -5.63
CA VAL A 659 1.87 -12.64 -4.22
C VAL A 659 1.09 -13.82 -3.64
N VAL A 660 0.11 -14.35 -4.36
CA VAL A 660 -0.76 -15.44 -3.90
C VAL A 660 0.03 -16.73 -3.74
N GLU A 661 0.90 -17.05 -4.70
CA GLU A 661 1.71 -18.26 -4.64
C GLU A 661 2.74 -18.21 -3.51
N ALA A 662 3.31 -17.03 -3.23
CA ALA A 662 4.21 -16.83 -2.09
C ALA A 662 3.51 -17.01 -0.73
N ALA A 663 2.21 -16.70 -0.65
CA ALA A 663 1.39 -16.90 0.55
C ALA A 663 0.83 -18.35 0.67
N GLY A 664 1.37 -19.32 -0.08
CA GLY A 664 0.90 -20.70 -0.11
C GLY A 664 -0.51 -20.88 -0.66
N GLY A 665 -0.95 -19.97 -1.54
CA GLY A 665 -2.20 -20.08 -2.28
C GLY A 665 -2.02 -20.64 -3.69
N LEU A 666 -3.14 -20.79 -4.40
CA LEU A 666 -3.21 -21.17 -5.80
C LEU A 666 -3.71 -19.99 -6.65
N TYR A 667 -3.02 -19.69 -7.74
CA TYR A 667 -3.50 -18.78 -8.77
C TYR A 667 -4.08 -19.57 -9.97
N VAL A 668 -5.23 -19.15 -10.49
CA VAL A 668 -5.90 -19.80 -11.64
C VAL A 668 -6.21 -18.76 -12.72
N ASP A 669 -5.65 -18.93 -13.91
CA ASP A 669 -5.70 -17.94 -15.00
C ASP A 669 -6.94 -18.08 -15.91
N LEU A 670 -8.13 -17.97 -15.33
CA LEU A 670 -9.39 -18.09 -16.06
C LEU A 670 -9.58 -16.99 -17.13
N ALA A 671 -8.90 -15.86 -17.02
CA ALA A 671 -8.92 -14.75 -17.97
C ALA A 671 -8.35 -15.17 -19.33
N ALA A 672 -7.33 -16.03 -19.34
CA ALA A 672 -6.76 -16.58 -20.57
C ALA A 672 -7.78 -17.32 -21.45
N MET A 673 -8.88 -17.80 -20.86
CA MET A 673 -9.97 -18.47 -21.57
C MET A 673 -11.01 -17.47 -22.05
N VAL A 674 -11.48 -16.58 -21.16
CA VAL A 674 -12.67 -15.74 -21.42
C VAL A 674 -12.35 -14.42 -22.12
N ASP A 675 -11.10 -13.92 -22.03
CA ASP A 675 -10.62 -12.78 -22.83
C ASP A 675 -10.64 -13.09 -24.35
N LEU A 676 -10.85 -14.35 -24.73
CA LEU A 676 -11.03 -14.77 -26.13
C LEU A 676 -12.50 -14.80 -26.55
N ARG A 677 -13.43 -14.35 -25.70
CA ARG A 677 -14.87 -14.59 -25.86
C ARG A 677 -15.72 -13.32 -25.90
N PRO A 678 -15.42 -12.34 -26.78
CA PRO A 678 -16.24 -11.14 -26.92
C PRO A 678 -17.71 -11.47 -27.29
N ASP A 679 -17.94 -12.61 -27.95
CA ASP A 679 -19.25 -13.12 -28.39
C ASP A 679 -20.18 -13.59 -27.26
N GLY A 680 -19.64 -13.78 -26.04
CA GLY A 680 -20.40 -14.36 -24.93
C GLY A 680 -20.89 -13.38 -23.87
N HIS A 681 -20.67 -12.07 -24.05
CA HIS A 681 -21.13 -11.05 -23.11
C HIS A 681 -22.64 -10.88 -23.08
N VAL A 682 -23.17 -10.33 -21.98
CA VAL A 682 -24.59 -9.99 -21.84
C VAL A 682 -25.06 -9.05 -22.94
N GLY A 683 -24.22 -8.10 -23.35
CA GLY A 683 -24.49 -7.21 -24.48
C GLY A 683 -25.09 -5.86 -24.09
N GLY A 684 -25.36 -5.03 -25.09
CA GLY A 684 -25.86 -3.67 -24.92
C GLY A 684 -24.85 -2.78 -24.19
N GLN A 685 -25.20 -2.33 -22.98
CA GLN A 685 -24.31 -1.51 -22.15
C GLN A 685 -23.41 -2.36 -21.22
N ASP A 686 -23.56 -3.69 -21.24
CA ASP A 686 -22.80 -4.60 -20.38
C ASP A 686 -21.95 -5.57 -21.20
N CYS A 687 -20.76 -5.09 -21.53
CA CYS A 687 -19.73 -5.90 -22.17
C CYS A 687 -18.61 -6.29 -21.20
N SER A 688 -18.93 -6.42 -19.91
CA SER A 688 -18.00 -6.96 -18.90
C SER A 688 -18.50 -8.30 -18.38
N ARG A 689 -19.80 -8.43 -18.11
CA ARG A 689 -20.39 -9.69 -17.63
C ARG A 689 -20.78 -10.60 -18.80
N TYR A 690 -20.76 -11.91 -18.55
CA TYR A 690 -21.08 -12.94 -19.55
C TYR A 690 -22.49 -13.49 -19.39
N CYS A 691 -23.11 -13.92 -20.49
CA CYS A 691 -24.31 -14.74 -20.42
C CYS A 691 -24.01 -16.10 -19.78
N ILE A 692 -25.01 -16.65 -19.09
CA ILE A 692 -24.99 -18.02 -18.55
C ILE A 692 -26.27 -18.72 -19.01
N PRO A 693 -26.19 -19.87 -19.72
CA PRO A 693 -24.98 -20.58 -20.15
C PRO A 693 -24.13 -19.79 -21.15
N GLY A 694 -22.83 -20.09 -21.18
CA GLY A 694 -21.89 -19.41 -22.06
C GLY A 694 -20.43 -19.72 -21.77
N PRO A 695 -19.50 -18.80 -22.11
CA PRO A 695 -18.06 -19.03 -21.93
C PRO A 695 -17.63 -19.38 -20.51
N LEU A 696 -18.33 -18.89 -19.50
CA LEU A 696 -17.94 -19.13 -18.11
C LEU A 696 -18.13 -20.60 -17.69
N ASP A 697 -18.97 -21.36 -18.38
CA ASP A 697 -19.22 -22.78 -18.07
C ASP A 697 -17.93 -23.62 -18.18
N ALA A 698 -17.06 -23.30 -19.15
CA ALA A 698 -15.75 -23.94 -19.28
C ALA A 698 -14.80 -23.60 -18.12
N THR A 699 -14.91 -22.40 -17.54
CA THR A 699 -14.11 -22.01 -16.37
C THR A 699 -14.51 -22.83 -15.14
N VAL A 700 -15.79 -23.21 -15.03
CA VAL A 700 -16.29 -24.11 -13.98
C VAL A 700 -15.73 -25.51 -14.16
N GLN A 701 -15.55 -26.01 -15.39
CA GLN A 701 -14.86 -27.28 -15.63
C GLN A 701 -13.41 -27.22 -15.11
N VAL A 702 -12.69 -26.11 -15.33
CA VAL A 702 -11.34 -25.91 -14.76
C VAL A 702 -11.38 -25.93 -13.23
N LEU A 703 -12.28 -25.16 -12.61
CA LEU A 703 -12.44 -25.16 -11.15
C LEU A 703 -12.77 -26.56 -10.61
N TYR A 704 -13.68 -27.29 -11.25
CA TYR A 704 -14.01 -28.66 -10.88
C TYR A 704 -12.77 -29.56 -10.85
N ASN A 705 -11.94 -29.54 -11.90
CA ASN A 705 -10.71 -30.33 -11.95
C ASN A 705 -9.68 -29.89 -10.91
N VAL A 706 -9.57 -28.57 -10.65
CA VAL A 706 -8.74 -28.00 -9.58
C VAL A 706 -9.18 -28.54 -8.22
N PHE A 707 -10.46 -28.45 -7.88
CA PHE A 707 -10.99 -28.91 -6.59
C PHE A 707 -10.88 -30.42 -6.42
N LEU A 708 -11.13 -31.21 -7.47
CA LEU A 708 -10.93 -32.65 -7.42
C LEU A 708 -9.47 -33.03 -7.18
N SER A 709 -8.52 -32.30 -7.76
CA SER A 709 -7.10 -32.64 -7.64
C SER A 709 -6.46 -32.12 -6.36
N LEU A 710 -6.87 -30.94 -5.87
CA LEU A 710 -6.36 -30.35 -4.63
C LEU A 710 -6.89 -31.03 -3.37
N LEU A 711 -8.12 -31.55 -3.43
CA LEU A 711 -8.86 -32.00 -2.25
C LEU A 711 -9.22 -33.48 -2.28
N ALA A 712 -8.71 -34.22 -3.28
CA ALA A 712 -8.82 -35.68 -3.36
C ALA A 712 -8.54 -36.34 -2.00
#